data_AF-A0A8H7PE39-F1
#
_entry.id   AF-A0A8H7PE39-F1
#
_cell.length_a   1.000
_cell.length_b   1.000
_cell.length_c   1.000
_cell.angle_alpha   90.00
_cell.angle_beta   90.00
_cell.angle_gamma   90.00
#
_symmetry.space_group_name_H-M   'P 1'
#
loop_
_entity.id
_entity.type
_entity.pdbx_description
1 polymer ?
#
loop_
_entity_poly.entity_id
_entity_poly.type
_entity_poly.pdbx_seq_one_letter_code
_entity_poly.pdbx_strand_id
1 'polypeptide(L)'
;MSDPAVPFTASDIPEAKRLRTSNENNEHEEDAVLSEVLKSQDSAVSPPLVESTTSEPATETTTKTVEADKPVTEEQVGVIQYISPNLTGFTGIIKDRMTDFLVNEVDKDGHVVHLESTDIPKPQKSEKEKSNGSELDMPTDDELYSKMEEFMDSETTSKIKDMLSKPEDKKASVECPAQDDKQKRTDTHLFFKTYFKNKLVTTTVDGKIVVRWWRPSDKHDKRALKDEFEALGGDYLQFSMYKENIDTMEAVNILCKFCRMGPKSVGYAGTKDKRAITVQNVTAYHARAENLARAQEALNRKGIYVANFKYVKNALSLGDLSGNRFGIVLRDVAGASEDDIEKCLVSLKNKGFINYYGMQRFGTGSIPTHAVGRCVLNGDWKLAIDYILMPRSTDRSDWAKARRIWIDTHDAELALKYFPRQATLEISVLKQLKKNPTDFARAFGSIPRNMRLMYVHAYQSYVWNHAASERIRLYGADKVVVGDLVSLSNNLELDEAAQENEDTVSNCYACRKPLVKVVTEDNLDKYTIFDVVLPQPGTKILYPANEVMDVYKSIMTISNLENTDCLVPIEPCWLSLHSWTGKTQSIIELSVPISLNIITSRSFIRYDDPNKKLCRTDADILKGEAELNSSEGQYLALRLSLSLSTSQYATMALREIMKQQTSAGYHAGLKRTRNKDESDELK
;
A
#
# COMPACT_ATOMS: atom_id res chain seq x y z
N MET A 1 -26.11 -2.77 -40.32
CA MET A 1 -27.40 -2.36 -39.76
C MET A 1 -27.72 -3.34 -38.65
N SER A 2 -27.95 -2.82 -37.46
CA SER A 2 -27.97 -3.58 -36.19
C SER A 2 -28.67 -2.70 -35.16
N ASP A 3 -29.53 -3.29 -34.33
CA ASP A 3 -30.47 -2.55 -33.50
C ASP A 3 -29.79 -1.66 -32.42
N PRO A 4 -30.43 -0.52 -32.06
CA PRO A 4 -29.99 0.29 -30.94
C PRO A 4 -30.25 -0.44 -29.62
N ALA A 5 -29.25 -0.47 -28.73
CA ALA A 5 -29.39 -1.09 -27.42
C ALA A 5 -30.42 -0.35 -26.54
N VAL A 6 -31.28 -1.12 -25.88
CA VAL A 6 -32.35 -0.61 -25.00
C VAL A 6 -31.76 -0.07 -23.69
N PRO A 7 -32.27 1.04 -23.12
CA PRO A 7 -31.82 1.54 -21.81
C PRO A 7 -32.07 0.53 -20.68
N PHE A 8 -31.11 0.41 -19.75
CA PHE A 8 -31.25 -0.43 -18.56
C PHE A 8 -32.36 0.08 -17.63
N THR A 9 -33.34 -0.76 -17.33
CA THR A 9 -34.41 -0.49 -16.35
C THR A 9 -34.11 -1.12 -14.99
N ALA A 10 -34.51 -0.47 -13.91
CA ALA A 10 -34.19 -0.88 -12.54
C ALA A 10 -35.15 -1.98 -12.01
N SER A 11 -34.83 -3.26 -12.26
CA SER A 11 -35.68 -4.41 -11.84
C SER A 11 -34.97 -5.57 -11.11
N ASP A 12 -33.65 -5.51 -10.88
CA ASP A 12 -32.87 -6.61 -10.26
C ASP A 12 -32.34 -6.29 -8.84
N ILE A 13 -33.23 -5.80 -7.95
CA ILE A 13 -32.93 -5.65 -6.51
C ILE A 13 -34.12 -6.15 -5.68
N PRO A 14 -33.93 -7.08 -4.71
CA PRO A 14 -35.01 -7.53 -3.84
C PRO A 14 -35.54 -6.40 -2.93
N GLU A 15 -36.83 -6.07 -3.06
CA GLU A 15 -37.47 -4.99 -2.31
C GLU A 15 -37.70 -5.36 -0.83
N ALA A 16 -36.85 -4.85 0.06
CA ALA A 16 -36.96 -5.06 1.50
C ALA A 16 -38.07 -4.19 2.14
N LYS A 17 -39.31 -4.67 2.08
CA LYS A 17 -40.49 -4.00 2.69
C LYS A 17 -40.27 -3.70 4.18
N ARG A 18 -40.10 -2.41 4.51
CA ARG A 18 -40.08 -1.91 5.90
C ARG A 18 -41.50 -1.92 6.49
N LEU A 19 -41.80 -2.91 7.33
CA LEU A 19 -42.92 -2.82 8.27
C LEU A 19 -42.65 -1.68 9.27
N ARG A 20 -43.46 -0.61 9.19
CA ARG A 20 -43.61 0.38 10.26
C ARG A 20 -44.71 -0.10 11.20
N THR A 21 -44.35 -0.45 12.43
CA THR A 21 -45.31 -0.60 13.53
C THR A 21 -45.19 0.61 14.46
N SER A 22 -46.12 1.55 14.33
CA SER A 22 -46.35 2.60 15.33
C SER A 22 -47.19 2.03 16.46
N ASN A 23 -46.63 1.95 17.67
CA ASN A 23 -47.41 1.70 18.88
C ASN A 23 -48.20 2.97 19.24
N GLU A 24 -49.51 2.85 19.39
CA GLU A 24 -50.31 3.74 20.22
C GLU A 24 -51.55 3.00 20.74
N ASN A 25 -52.09 3.45 21.87
CA ASN A 25 -52.84 2.62 22.82
C ASN A 25 -54.33 2.40 22.46
N ASN A 26 -54.91 1.28 22.88
CA ASN A 26 -55.96 1.30 23.92
C ASN A 26 -56.28 -0.08 24.51
N GLU A 27 -57.11 -0.09 25.55
CA GLU A 27 -57.42 -1.23 26.44
C GLU A 27 -58.83 -1.85 26.22
N HIS A 28 -59.10 -2.93 26.96
CA HIS A 28 -60.40 -3.51 27.36
C HIS A 28 -61.15 -4.60 26.53
N GLU A 29 -61.93 -5.37 27.31
CA GLU A 29 -63.07 -6.27 26.99
C GLU A 29 -62.83 -7.67 26.35
N GLU A 30 -62.48 -8.63 27.23
CA GLU A 30 -63.29 -9.80 27.68
C GLU A 30 -63.86 -10.90 26.73
N ASP A 31 -64.03 -12.09 27.36
CA ASP A 31 -64.95 -13.21 27.12
C ASP A 31 -64.83 -14.30 26.00
N ALA A 32 -64.12 -15.37 26.37
CA ALA A 32 -64.69 -16.64 26.90
C ALA A 32 -65.04 -17.89 26.02
N VAL A 33 -65.09 -19.04 26.73
CA VAL A 33 -65.76 -20.34 26.46
C VAL A 33 -65.07 -21.42 25.56
N LEU A 34 -64.57 -22.48 26.23
CA LEU A 34 -64.82 -23.95 26.10
C LEU A 34 -65.29 -24.60 24.76
N SER A 35 -65.10 -25.90 24.47
CA SER A 35 -64.37 -27.05 25.09
C SER A 35 -64.39 -28.32 24.19
N GLU A 36 -64.01 -29.48 24.76
CA GLU A 36 -64.07 -30.88 24.27
C GLU A 36 -62.86 -31.37 23.44
N VAL A 37 -62.05 -32.39 23.79
CA VAL A 37 -62.02 -33.55 24.74
C VAL A 37 -62.26 -34.94 24.11
N LEU A 38 -61.13 -35.60 23.78
CA LEU A 38 -60.81 -37.05 23.91
C LEU A 38 -61.86 -38.13 23.53
N LYS A 39 -61.46 -39.07 22.64
CA LYS A 39 -61.15 -40.49 23.03
C LYS A 39 -60.66 -41.45 21.91
N SER A 40 -59.67 -42.28 22.28
CA SER A 40 -59.38 -43.70 21.92
C SER A 40 -59.56 -44.29 20.49
N GLN A 41 -58.50 -44.94 19.98
CA GLN A 41 -58.35 -46.38 19.55
C GLN A 41 -59.48 -47.07 18.71
N ASP A 42 -59.23 -48.04 17.82
CA ASP A 42 -58.08 -48.96 17.64
C ASP A 42 -57.98 -49.60 16.21
N SER A 43 -56.90 -50.36 15.98
CA SER A 43 -56.71 -51.56 15.10
C SER A 43 -57.08 -51.63 13.57
N ALA A 44 -56.02 -51.67 12.75
CA ALA A 44 -55.66 -52.76 11.79
C ALA A 44 -56.28 -52.92 10.36
N VAL A 45 -55.53 -53.72 9.55
CA VAL A 45 -55.83 -54.39 8.24
C VAL A 45 -55.45 -53.65 6.93
N SER A 46 -54.91 -54.42 5.96
CA SER A 46 -54.44 -54.07 4.59
C SER A 46 -54.21 -55.38 3.77
N PRO A 47 -53.94 -55.37 2.43
CA PRO A 47 -53.92 -54.28 1.44
C PRO A 47 -55.17 -54.32 0.51
N PRO A 48 -55.24 -54.77 -0.78
CA PRO A 48 -54.27 -55.43 -1.68
C PRO A 48 -53.69 -54.51 -2.81
N LEU A 49 -53.50 -55.02 -4.04
CA LEU A 49 -52.84 -54.39 -5.21
C LEU A 49 -53.78 -54.18 -6.42
N VAL A 50 -53.59 -53.08 -7.17
CA VAL A 50 -53.85 -52.94 -8.63
C VAL A 50 -52.82 -51.92 -9.21
N GLU A 51 -52.40 -52.05 -10.47
CA GLU A 51 -51.33 -51.24 -11.10
C GLU A 51 -51.82 -50.10 -12.02
N SER A 52 -51.02 -49.03 -12.11
CA SER A 52 -51.02 -47.97 -13.16
C SER A 52 -52.26 -47.03 -13.19
N THR A 53 -52.19 -45.72 -13.48
CA THR A 53 -51.31 -44.93 -14.39
C THR A 53 -51.17 -43.43 -13.97
N THR A 54 -50.09 -42.78 -14.45
CA THR A 54 -49.94 -41.31 -14.76
C THR A 54 -49.97 -40.19 -13.69
N SER A 55 -49.05 -39.23 -13.89
CA SER A 55 -49.03 -37.80 -13.49
C SER A 55 -49.05 -37.37 -12.00
N GLU A 56 -47.86 -36.98 -11.52
CA GLU A 56 -47.45 -35.71 -10.84
C GLU A 56 -48.45 -34.79 -10.10
N PRO A 57 -47.99 -33.96 -9.11
CA PRO A 57 -46.60 -33.55 -8.86
C PRO A 57 -46.02 -33.90 -7.46
N ALA A 58 -44.69 -33.99 -7.39
CA ALA A 58 -43.94 -34.00 -6.14
C ALA A 58 -43.55 -32.57 -5.73
N THR A 59 -43.51 -32.28 -4.43
CA THR A 59 -43.17 -30.95 -3.89
C THR A 59 -41.68 -30.66 -3.99
N GLU A 60 -41.27 -29.85 -4.97
CA GLU A 60 -39.91 -29.32 -5.06
C GLU A 60 -39.55 -28.49 -3.81
N THR A 61 -38.71 -29.06 -2.95
CA THR A 61 -38.06 -28.29 -1.89
C THR A 61 -36.89 -27.54 -2.51
N THR A 62 -37.17 -26.35 -3.07
CA THR A 62 -36.16 -25.49 -3.70
C THR A 62 -35.11 -25.03 -2.70
N THR A 63 -34.07 -25.84 -2.55
CA THR A 63 -32.81 -25.46 -1.91
C THR A 63 -32.20 -24.35 -2.77
N LYS A 64 -32.24 -23.11 -2.28
CA LYS A 64 -31.53 -21.99 -2.91
C LYS A 64 -30.02 -22.25 -2.82
N THR A 65 -29.49 -22.88 -3.85
CA THR A 65 -28.06 -22.91 -4.14
C THR A 65 -27.58 -21.47 -4.24
N VAL A 66 -26.74 -21.07 -3.28
CA VAL A 66 -26.08 -19.75 -3.33
C VAL A 66 -25.25 -19.72 -4.62
N GLU A 67 -25.53 -18.75 -5.49
CA GLU A 67 -24.85 -18.65 -6.77
C GLU A 67 -23.32 -18.60 -6.60
N ALA A 68 -22.61 -19.16 -7.56
CA ALA A 68 -21.16 -19.23 -7.49
C ALA A 68 -20.54 -17.82 -7.38
N ASP A 69 -19.69 -17.65 -6.38
CA ASP A 69 -19.03 -16.42 -5.93
C ASP A 69 -18.09 -15.83 -7.02
N LYS A 70 -18.67 -15.22 -8.06
CA LYS A 70 -17.97 -14.66 -9.22
C LYS A 70 -17.07 -13.49 -8.78
N PRO A 71 -15.80 -13.43 -9.22
CA PRO A 71 -14.95 -12.28 -8.96
C PRO A 71 -15.44 -11.06 -9.74
N VAL A 72 -15.20 -9.86 -9.19
CA VAL A 72 -15.53 -8.59 -9.83
C VAL A 72 -14.79 -8.44 -11.16
N THR A 73 -15.48 -8.03 -12.21
CA THR A 73 -14.95 -7.82 -13.57
C THR A 73 -14.50 -6.37 -13.79
N GLU A 74 -13.74 -6.11 -14.85
CA GLU A 74 -13.29 -4.75 -15.22
C GLU A 74 -14.47 -3.84 -15.61
N GLU A 75 -15.44 -4.36 -16.36
CA GLU A 75 -16.66 -3.65 -16.77
C GLU A 75 -17.49 -3.19 -15.56
N GLN A 76 -17.63 -4.05 -14.54
CA GLN A 76 -18.31 -3.74 -13.28
C GLN A 76 -17.64 -2.64 -12.44
N VAL A 77 -16.44 -2.20 -12.79
CA VAL A 77 -15.72 -1.09 -12.13
C VAL A 77 -15.35 0.04 -13.09
N GLY A 78 -16.09 0.15 -14.20
CA GLY A 78 -15.96 1.23 -15.16
C GLY A 78 -14.70 1.18 -16.02
N VAL A 79 -13.97 0.06 -16.04
CA VAL A 79 -12.77 -0.15 -16.87
C VAL A 79 -13.21 -0.77 -18.19
N ILE A 80 -13.74 0.09 -19.08
CA ILE A 80 -14.48 -0.32 -20.28
C ILE A 80 -13.68 0.01 -21.56
N GLN A 81 -13.40 1.29 -21.80
CA GLN A 81 -12.88 1.77 -23.08
C GLN A 81 -11.42 1.38 -23.36
N TYR A 82 -11.00 1.61 -24.61
CA TYR A 82 -9.63 1.47 -25.12
C TYR A 82 -9.28 2.69 -25.97
N ILE A 83 -8.00 3.06 -26.06
CA ILE A 83 -7.55 4.16 -26.93
C ILE A 83 -7.52 3.74 -28.40
N SER A 84 -7.03 2.53 -28.68
CA SER A 84 -6.98 1.97 -30.04
C SER A 84 -7.84 0.70 -30.13
N PRO A 85 -9.18 0.81 -30.13
CA PRO A 85 -10.08 -0.34 -30.17
C PRO A 85 -10.02 -1.14 -31.49
N ASN A 86 -9.52 -0.53 -32.56
CA ASN A 86 -9.38 -1.16 -33.88
C ASN A 86 -8.20 -2.16 -33.97
N LEU A 87 -7.39 -2.29 -32.92
CA LEU A 87 -6.32 -3.28 -32.83
C LEU A 87 -6.83 -4.52 -32.09
N THR A 88 -6.67 -5.70 -32.69
CA THR A 88 -7.25 -6.97 -32.23
C THR A 88 -6.77 -7.43 -30.84
N GLY A 89 -5.60 -6.97 -30.40
CA GLY A 89 -4.96 -7.45 -29.18
C GLY A 89 -4.31 -8.82 -29.34
N PHE A 90 -3.95 -9.43 -28.21
CA PHE A 90 -3.30 -10.75 -28.15
C PHE A 90 -3.42 -11.37 -26.75
N THR A 91 -3.39 -12.70 -26.68
CA THR A 91 -3.42 -13.46 -25.43
C THR A 91 -2.05 -13.49 -24.77
N GLY A 92 -2.01 -13.47 -23.44
CA GLY A 92 -0.80 -13.70 -22.66
C GLY A 92 -1.08 -13.84 -21.16
N ILE A 93 -0.18 -14.49 -20.43
CA ILE A 93 -0.32 -14.77 -19.00
C ILE A 93 0.55 -13.77 -18.21
N ILE A 94 -0.11 -12.84 -17.51
CA ILE A 94 0.53 -11.86 -16.61
C ILE A 94 0.90 -12.54 -15.28
N LYS A 95 2.10 -12.23 -14.75
CA LYS A 95 2.57 -12.63 -13.40
C LYS A 95 2.56 -14.15 -13.15
N ASP A 96 2.71 -14.98 -14.18
CA ASP A 96 2.71 -16.46 -14.05
C ASP A 96 3.64 -16.90 -12.90
N ARG A 97 4.90 -16.45 -12.96
CA ARG A 97 5.87 -16.48 -11.85
C ARG A 97 6.10 -15.06 -11.30
N MET A 98 6.55 -14.96 -10.06
CA MET A 98 6.93 -13.67 -9.44
C MET A 98 8.15 -13.01 -10.10
N THR A 99 8.98 -13.80 -10.80
CA THR A 99 10.14 -13.34 -11.58
C THR A 99 9.76 -12.71 -12.92
N ASP A 100 8.49 -12.84 -13.33
CA ASP A 100 7.96 -12.31 -14.60
C ASP A 100 7.40 -10.88 -14.43
N PHE A 101 7.53 -10.30 -13.23
CA PHE A 101 7.03 -8.96 -12.90
C PHE A 101 7.96 -8.28 -11.88
N LEU A 102 8.89 -7.52 -12.42
CA LEU A 102 9.89 -6.72 -11.72
C LEU A 102 9.41 -5.28 -11.58
N VAL A 103 9.64 -4.66 -10.42
CA VAL A 103 9.29 -3.25 -10.16
C VAL A 103 10.42 -2.55 -9.44
N ASN A 104 11.17 -1.71 -10.14
CA ASN A 104 12.20 -0.84 -9.58
C ASN A 104 11.59 0.56 -9.38
N GLU A 105 11.73 1.14 -8.19
CA GLU A 105 11.33 2.51 -7.92
C GLU A 105 12.14 3.51 -8.76
N VAL A 106 11.55 4.65 -9.12
CA VAL A 106 12.28 5.79 -9.70
C VAL A 106 12.22 6.94 -8.71
N ASP A 107 13.37 7.42 -8.25
CA ASP A 107 13.45 8.50 -7.27
C ASP A 107 13.06 9.87 -7.87
N LYS A 108 13.09 10.94 -7.05
CA LYS A 108 12.73 12.30 -7.51
C LYS A 108 13.73 12.87 -8.51
N ASP A 109 14.96 12.40 -8.49
CA ASP A 109 16.05 12.89 -9.35
C ASP A 109 16.08 12.13 -10.69
N GLY A 110 15.24 11.09 -10.84
CA GLY A 110 15.04 10.32 -12.06
C GLY A 110 15.80 8.99 -12.11
N HIS A 111 16.53 8.61 -11.06
CA HIS A 111 17.32 7.38 -11.05
C HIS A 111 16.44 6.16 -10.77
N VAL A 112 16.66 5.08 -11.53
CA VAL A 112 16.02 3.78 -11.28
C VAL A 112 16.77 3.07 -10.16
N VAL A 113 16.06 2.68 -9.10
CA VAL A 113 16.66 2.06 -7.92
C VAL A 113 16.96 0.58 -8.17
N HIS A 114 18.24 0.23 -8.09
CA HIS A 114 18.75 -1.14 -8.24
C HIS A 114 19.53 -1.61 -7.00
N LEU A 115 19.76 -2.92 -6.87
CA LEU A 115 20.81 -3.43 -5.98
C LEU A 115 22.15 -3.42 -6.72
N GLU A 116 23.15 -2.69 -6.20
CA GLU A 116 24.45 -2.53 -6.86
C GLU A 116 25.62 -2.89 -5.93
N SER A 117 25.60 -2.44 -4.67
CA SER A 117 26.68 -2.73 -3.71
C SER A 117 26.18 -2.89 -2.27
N THR A 118 26.75 -3.85 -1.55
CA THR A 118 26.56 -4.05 -0.10
C THR A 118 27.59 -3.32 0.76
N ASP A 119 28.39 -2.42 0.18
CA ASP A 119 29.46 -1.69 0.88
C ASP A 119 28.93 -0.81 2.03
N ILE A 120 29.67 -0.80 3.14
CA ILE A 120 29.32 -0.06 4.35
C ILE A 120 29.99 1.33 4.30
N PRO A 121 29.22 2.44 4.38
CA PRO A 121 29.77 3.79 4.39
C PRO A 121 30.69 4.02 5.59
N LYS A 122 31.89 4.54 5.32
CA LYS A 122 32.83 4.98 6.34
C LYS A 122 32.54 6.45 6.70
N PRO A 123 32.67 6.86 7.98
CA PRO A 123 32.45 8.25 8.36
C PRO A 123 33.40 9.19 7.63
N GLN A 124 32.90 10.36 7.23
CA GLN A 124 33.74 11.41 6.66
C GLN A 124 34.50 12.09 7.79
N LYS A 125 35.84 11.96 7.80
CA LYS A 125 36.68 12.74 8.71
C LYS A 125 36.40 14.23 8.48
N SER A 126 35.96 14.93 9.52
CA SER A 126 35.59 16.33 9.39
C SER A 126 36.82 17.18 9.09
N GLU A 127 36.67 18.37 8.51
CA GLU A 127 37.83 19.21 8.21
C GLU A 127 38.53 19.74 9.48
N LYS A 128 37.82 19.73 10.62
CA LYS A 128 38.40 19.97 11.95
C LYS A 128 39.31 18.82 12.42
N GLU A 129 39.12 17.60 11.92
CA GLU A 129 40.06 16.48 12.12
C GLU A 129 41.21 16.50 11.12
N LYS A 130 41.10 17.23 10.00
CA LYS A 130 42.24 17.52 9.11
C LYS A 130 43.18 18.56 9.72
N SER A 131 42.63 19.62 10.36
CA SER A 131 43.45 20.64 11.05
C SER A 131 44.11 20.11 12.33
N ASN A 132 43.46 19.18 13.03
CA ASN A 132 44.03 18.48 14.19
C ASN A 132 44.63 17.12 13.79
N GLY A 133 45.09 17.01 12.53
CA GLY A 133 45.63 15.78 11.92
C GLY A 133 47.06 15.42 12.35
N SER A 134 47.57 15.98 13.45
CA SER A 134 48.66 15.36 14.19
C SER A 134 48.15 14.07 14.82
N GLU A 135 48.87 12.96 14.64
CA GLU A 135 48.78 11.89 15.63
C GLU A 135 49.23 12.48 16.97
N LEU A 136 48.28 12.63 17.89
CA LEU A 136 48.63 12.82 19.30
C LEU A 136 49.27 11.52 19.73
N ASP A 137 50.59 11.53 19.90
CA ASP A 137 51.33 10.44 20.55
C ASP A 137 50.56 10.07 21.81
N MET A 138 50.00 8.85 21.79
CA MET A 138 49.36 8.28 22.98
C MET A 138 50.48 8.13 24.00
N PRO A 139 50.47 8.88 25.12
CA PRO A 139 51.59 8.85 26.05
C PRO A 139 51.81 7.41 26.51
N THR A 140 53.08 7.02 26.62
CA THR A 140 53.46 5.72 27.17
C THR A 140 52.73 5.53 28.50
N ASP A 141 52.32 4.30 28.86
CA ASP A 141 51.49 4.07 30.05
C ASP A 141 52.02 4.81 31.30
N ASP A 142 53.33 4.82 31.53
CA ASP A 142 53.95 5.55 32.64
C ASP A 142 53.88 7.09 32.50
N GLU A 143 54.00 7.66 31.30
CA GLU A 143 53.75 9.10 31.06
C GLU A 143 52.28 9.48 31.26
N LEU A 144 51.35 8.58 30.93
CA LEU A 144 49.92 8.75 31.18
C LEU A 144 49.62 8.71 32.68
N TYR A 145 50.27 7.81 33.44
CA TYR A 145 50.17 7.80 34.89
C TYR A 145 50.80 9.05 35.53
N SER A 146 51.98 9.51 35.08
CA SER A 146 52.58 10.75 35.57
C SER A 146 51.70 11.98 35.32
N LYS A 147 51.06 12.10 34.15
CA LYS A 147 50.08 13.16 33.87
C LYS A 147 48.82 13.03 34.74
N MET A 148 48.47 11.83 35.19
CA MET A 148 47.35 11.65 36.13
C MET A 148 47.71 12.12 37.55
N GLU A 149 48.98 12.03 37.95
CA GLU A 149 49.48 12.56 39.24
C GLU A 149 49.55 14.10 39.32
N GLU A 150 49.46 14.81 38.18
CA GLU A 150 49.25 16.27 38.19
C GLU A 150 47.82 16.66 38.62
N PHE A 151 46.84 15.77 38.42
CA PHE A 151 45.42 16.00 38.73
C PHE A 151 44.92 15.26 39.97
N MET A 152 45.63 14.23 40.42
CA MET A 152 45.25 13.35 41.54
C MET A 152 46.45 13.02 42.42
N ASP A 153 46.21 12.79 43.70
CA ASP A 153 47.22 12.26 44.61
C ASP A 153 47.72 10.87 44.18
N SER A 154 49.01 10.59 44.42
CA SER A 154 49.65 9.32 44.04
C SER A 154 48.97 8.08 44.65
N GLU A 155 48.32 8.23 45.81
CA GLU A 155 47.53 7.15 46.44
C GLU A 155 46.27 6.83 45.61
N THR A 156 45.52 7.85 45.16
CA THR A 156 44.41 7.73 44.21
C THR A 156 44.87 7.19 42.85
N THR A 157 45.98 7.68 42.30
CA THR A 157 46.56 7.15 41.06
C THR A 157 46.90 5.67 41.18
N SER A 158 47.50 5.25 42.30
CA SER A 158 47.82 3.86 42.58
C SER A 158 46.56 2.97 42.67
N LYS A 159 45.48 3.46 43.30
CA LYS A 159 44.18 2.76 43.34
C LYS A 159 43.58 2.60 41.94
N ILE A 160 43.73 3.60 41.06
CA ILE A 160 43.26 3.52 39.67
C ILE A 160 44.12 2.54 38.84
N LYS A 161 45.44 2.48 39.08
CA LYS A 161 46.33 1.48 38.44
C LYS A 161 45.98 0.05 38.88
N ASP A 162 45.69 -0.17 40.17
CA ASP A 162 45.21 -1.47 40.67
C ASP A 162 43.83 -1.85 40.10
N MET A 163 42.89 -0.89 40.03
CA MET A 163 41.58 -1.06 39.39
C MET A 163 41.71 -1.46 37.91
N LEU A 164 42.60 -0.80 37.15
CA LEU A 164 42.85 -1.14 35.74
C LEU A 164 43.46 -2.54 35.57
N SER A 165 44.23 -3.03 36.55
CA SER A 165 44.78 -4.40 36.54
C SER A 165 43.74 -5.50 36.83
N LYS A 166 42.57 -5.14 37.37
CA LYS A 166 41.51 -6.08 37.81
C LYS A 166 40.17 -5.84 37.07
N PRO A 167 40.11 -6.03 35.73
CA PRO A 167 38.94 -5.72 34.91
C PRO A 167 37.69 -6.59 35.16
N GLU A 168 37.77 -7.58 36.06
CA GLU A 168 36.64 -8.44 36.44
C GLU A 168 35.71 -7.78 37.46
N ASP A 169 36.23 -6.98 38.40
CA ASP A 169 35.37 -6.23 39.35
C ASP A 169 34.83 -4.94 38.72
N LYS A 170 33.78 -5.12 37.92
CA LYS A 170 33.03 -4.03 37.25
C LYS A 170 32.13 -3.22 38.21
N LYS A 171 32.20 -3.47 39.53
CA LYS A 171 31.56 -2.65 40.56
C LYS A 171 32.53 -1.68 41.24
N ALA A 172 33.85 -1.90 41.13
CA ALA A 172 34.87 -1.02 41.72
C ALA A 172 34.71 0.45 41.29
N SER A 173 35.01 1.34 42.24
CA SER A 173 35.11 2.78 42.05
C SER A 173 36.10 3.38 43.04
N VAL A 174 36.86 4.39 42.61
CA VAL A 174 37.82 5.13 43.43
C VAL A 174 37.27 6.52 43.73
N GLU A 175 37.15 6.87 45.01
CA GLU A 175 36.92 8.26 45.44
C GLU A 175 38.26 9.00 45.49
N CYS A 176 38.31 10.16 44.82
CA CYS A 176 39.40 11.11 44.90
C CYS A 176 39.11 12.13 46.03
N PRO A 177 40.14 12.74 46.65
CA PRO A 177 39.93 13.81 47.63
C PRO A 177 39.15 14.99 47.04
N ALA A 178 38.49 15.76 47.92
CA ALA A 178 37.69 16.91 47.52
C ALA A 178 38.56 17.98 46.84
N GLN A 179 38.05 18.55 45.74
CA GLN A 179 38.73 19.59 44.97
C GLN A 179 37.84 20.82 44.94
N ASP A 180 38.16 21.85 45.74
CA ASP A 180 37.36 23.08 45.79
C ASP A 180 37.41 23.86 44.48
N ASP A 181 38.54 23.79 43.76
CA ASP A 181 38.72 24.42 42.47
C ASP A 181 37.78 23.82 41.40
N LYS A 182 36.96 24.67 40.78
CA LYS A 182 36.02 24.28 39.71
C LYS A 182 36.74 24.05 38.38
N GLN A 183 37.86 24.74 38.13
CA GLN A 183 38.63 24.62 36.90
C GLN A 183 39.33 23.26 36.87
N LYS A 184 40.14 22.94 37.90
CA LYS A 184 40.80 21.63 38.02
C LYS A 184 39.85 20.45 37.87
N ARG A 185 38.67 20.48 38.53
CA ARG A 185 37.65 19.42 38.36
C ARG A 185 37.18 19.26 36.92
N THR A 186 37.04 20.36 36.19
CA THR A 186 36.66 20.35 34.77
C THR A 186 37.78 19.75 33.91
N ASP A 187 39.04 20.09 34.21
CA ASP A 187 40.21 19.60 33.50
C ASP A 187 40.47 18.11 33.77
N THR A 188 40.27 17.64 35.01
CA THR A 188 40.25 16.20 35.35
C THR A 188 39.17 15.45 34.58
N HIS A 189 37.95 15.99 34.50
CA HIS A 189 36.87 15.39 33.69
C HIS A 189 37.23 15.33 32.19
N LEU A 190 37.94 16.34 31.68
CA LEU A 190 38.40 16.37 30.29
C LEU A 190 39.54 15.37 30.04
N PHE A 191 40.48 15.23 30.97
CA PHE A 191 41.57 14.25 30.93
C PHE A 191 41.03 12.82 30.81
N PHE A 192 40.11 12.41 31.69
CA PHE A 192 39.49 11.08 31.63
C PHE A 192 38.61 10.89 30.37
N LYS A 193 37.90 11.92 29.89
CA LYS A 193 37.14 11.85 28.62
C LYS A 193 38.05 11.69 27.40
N THR A 194 39.29 12.18 27.48
CA THR A 194 40.29 12.12 26.41
C THR A 194 41.02 10.77 26.39
N TYR A 195 41.73 10.42 27.46
CA TYR A 195 42.63 9.25 27.48
C TYR A 195 41.96 7.93 27.87
N PHE A 196 40.87 7.96 28.66
CA PHE A 196 40.19 6.74 29.17
C PHE A 196 38.82 6.49 28.53
N LYS A 197 38.63 6.98 27.29
CA LYS A 197 37.40 6.87 26.49
C LYS A 197 36.87 5.42 26.45
N ASN A 198 35.61 5.24 26.83
CA ASN A 198 34.91 3.93 26.96
C ASN A 198 35.50 2.92 27.97
N LYS A 199 36.54 3.28 28.76
CA LYS A 199 37.08 2.46 29.86
C LYS A 199 36.58 2.94 31.22
N LEU A 200 36.81 4.21 31.54
CA LEU A 200 36.46 4.83 32.83
C LEU A 200 35.54 6.03 32.65
N VAL A 201 34.77 6.34 33.69
CA VAL A 201 33.87 7.50 33.79
C VAL A 201 34.06 8.16 35.15
N THR A 202 34.44 9.43 35.13
CA THR A 202 34.46 10.33 36.30
C THR A 202 33.09 10.94 36.55
N THR A 203 32.61 10.97 37.79
CA THR A 203 31.39 11.69 38.21
C THR A 203 31.70 12.54 39.45
N THR A 204 31.23 13.78 39.54
CA THR A 204 31.33 14.55 40.81
C THR A 204 30.16 14.21 41.72
N VAL A 205 30.47 13.92 42.99
CA VAL A 205 29.50 13.70 44.08
C VAL A 205 30.02 14.42 45.31
N ASP A 206 29.20 15.28 45.93
CA ASP A 206 29.51 16.00 47.18
C ASP A 206 30.91 16.67 47.22
N GLY A 207 31.31 17.28 46.11
CA GLY A 207 32.61 17.97 45.95
C GLY A 207 33.80 17.07 45.61
N LYS A 208 33.67 15.75 45.76
CA LYS A 208 34.66 14.74 45.35
C LYS A 208 34.49 14.34 43.88
N ILE A 209 35.57 13.85 43.28
CA ILE A 209 35.50 13.11 42.01
C ILE A 209 35.44 11.61 42.34
N VAL A 210 34.54 10.88 41.68
CA VAL A 210 34.44 9.42 41.75
C VAL A 210 34.76 8.84 40.38
N VAL A 211 35.85 8.07 40.29
CA VAL A 211 36.24 7.31 39.10
C VAL A 211 35.58 5.94 39.16
N ARG A 212 34.86 5.53 38.12
CA ARG A 212 34.22 4.21 38.02
C ARG A 212 34.35 3.63 36.62
N TRP A 213 34.11 2.33 36.48
CA TRP A 213 34.00 1.70 35.16
C TRP A 213 32.91 2.34 34.29
N TRP A 214 33.19 2.45 32.99
CA TRP A 214 32.21 2.82 31.98
C TRP A 214 31.13 1.74 31.84
N ARG A 215 29.87 2.14 31.75
CA ARG A 215 28.71 1.27 31.57
C ARG A 215 27.98 1.63 30.27
N PRO A 216 27.33 0.67 29.58
CA PRO A 216 26.53 0.98 28.38
C PRO A 216 25.41 2.02 28.59
N SER A 217 24.94 2.19 29.83
CA SER A 217 24.01 3.25 30.25
C SER A 217 24.60 4.67 30.16
N ASP A 218 25.92 4.81 30.21
CA ASP A 218 26.63 6.09 30.14
C ASP A 218 26.71 6.61 28.69
N LYS A 219 26.24 5.83 27.71
CA LYS A 219 26.15 6.22 26.28
C LYS A 219 25.02 7.24 26.00
N HIS A 220 24.73 8.12 26.95
CA HIS A 220 23.66 9.12 26.90
C HIS A 220 24.12 10.54 26.56
N ASP A 221 25.38 10.72 26.11
CA ASP A 221 25.83 11.94 25.43
C ASP A 221 25.13 12.03 24.05
N LYS A 222 23.88 12.51 24.04
CA LYS A 222 23.06 12.68 22.83
C LYS A 222 23.71 13.59 21.79
N ARG A 223 24.64 14.47 22.22
CA ARG A 223 25.44 15.31 21.31
C ARG A 223 26.41 14.43 20.54
N ALA A 224 27.24 13.65 21.23
CA ALA A 224 28.19 12.73 20.59
C ALA A 224 27.53 11.73 19.61
N LEU A 225 26.28 11.31 19.85
CA LEU A 225 25.51 10.51 18.88
C LEU A 225 25.07 11.32 17.65
N LYS A 226 24.62 12.57 17.82
CA LYS A 226 24.31 13.47 16.71
C LYS A 226 25.57 13.80 15.91
N ASP A 227 26.67 14.10 16.58
CA ASP A 227 27.97 14.40 15.97
C ASP A 227 28.47 13.20 15.14
N GLU A 228 28.23 11.96 15.61
CA GLU A 228 28.54 10.71 14.89
C GLU A 228 27.69 10.55 13.61
N PHE A 229 26.37 10.78 13.67
CA PHE A 229 25.50 10.70 12.47
C PHE A 229 25.71 11.87 11.50
N GLU A 230 26.01 13.07 12.00
CA GLU A 230 26.31 14.25 11.18
C GLU A 230 27.66 14.11 10.45
N ALA A 231 28.65 13.45 11.06
CA ALA A 231 29.90 13.06 10.38
C ALA A 231 29.75 11.86 9.42
N LEU A 232 28.66 11.09 9.52
CA LEU A 232 28.31 10.05 8.54
C LEU A 232 27.56 10.63 7.32
N GLY A 233 26.81 11.73 7.50
CA GLY A 233 26.09 12.45 6.44
C GLY A 233 24.66 12.89 6.82
N GLY A 234 24.13 12.40 7.93
CA GLY A 234 22.81 12.76 8.47
C GLY A 234 22.16 11.67 9.33
N ASP A 235 21.07 12.04 10.01
CA ASP A 235 20.41 11.21 11.03
C ASP A 235 19.65 9.99 10.45
N TYR A 236 19.52 9.87 9.13
CA TYR A 236 18.82 8.76 8.46
C TYR A 236 19.76 7.94 7.60
N LEU A 237 19.73 6.62 7.76
CA LEU A 237 20.33 5.68 6.82
C LEU A 237 19.34 5.41 5.68
N GLN A 238 19.62 5.92 4.48
CA GLN A 238 19.01 5.46 3.23
C GLN A 238 19.66 4.12 2.81
N PHE A 239 18.85 3.23 2.26
CA PHE A 239 19.28 1.98 1.63
C PHE A 239 18.23 1.53 0.62
N SER A 240 18.64 0.77 -0.39
CA SER A 240 17.73 0.14 -1.34
C SER A 240 17.30 -1.24 -0.81
N MET A 241 15.99 -1.47 -0.73
CA MET A 241 15.38 -2.72 -0.28
C MET A 241 14.76 -3.45 -1.47
N TYR A 242 15.32 -4.60 -1.80
CA TYR A 242 14.76 -5.59 -2.73
C TYR A 242 13.92 -6.59 -1.94
N LYS A 243 12.75 -6.96 -2.45
CA LYS A 243 11.83 -7.90 -1.81
C LYS A 243 11.15 -8.84 -2.81
N GLU A 244 10.95 -10.11 -2.43
CA GLU A 244 10.35 -11.15 -3.26
C GLU A 244 9.04 -11.69 -2.66
N ASN A 245 7.95 -11.66 -3.44
CA ASN A 245 6.64 -12.23 -3.08
C ASN A 245 6.03 -11.76 -1.72
N ILE A 246 6.46 -10.59 -1.24
CA ILE A 246 6.15 -10.06 0.10
C ILE A 246 5.70 -8.59 0.01
N ASP A 247 4.79 -8.17 0.90
CA ASP A 247 4.31 -6.80 0.97
C ASP A 247 5.35 -5.85 1.58
N THR A 248 5.35 -4.56 1.20
CA THR A 248 6.30 -3.57 1.73
C THR A 248 6.22 -3.41 3.25
N MET A 249 5.01 -3.38 3.84
CA MET A 249 4.86 -3.28 5.30
C MET A 249 5.25 -4.59 5.99
N GLU A 250 4.97 -5.74 5.39
CA GLU A 250 5.41 -7.04 5.90
C GLU A 250 6.95 -7.14 5.93
N ALA A 251 7.61 -6.71 4.85
CA ALA A 251 9.07 -6.63 4.76
C ALA A 251 9.67 -5.65 5.78
N VAL A 252 9.12 -4.43 5.91
CA VAL A 252 9.56 -3.44 6.91
C VAL A 252 9.41 -3.97 8.35
N ASN A 253 8.33 -4.69 8.66
CA ASN A 253 8.15 -5.29 9.98
C ASN A 253 9.18 -6.41 10.26
N ILE A 254 9.53 -7.24 9.26
CA ILE A 254 10.59 -8.25 9.38
C ILE A 254 11.96 -7.58 9.58
N LEU A 255 12.27 -6.56 8.78
CA LEU A 255 13.50 -5.77 8.86
C LEU A 255 13.64 -5.10 10.23
N CYS A 256 12.58 -4.48 10.75
CA CYS A 256 12.54 -3.91 12.09
C CYS A 256 12.80 -4.96 13.18
N LYS A 257 12.20 -6.15 13.06
CA LYS A 257 12.38 -7.25 14.03
C LYS A 257 13.83 -7.74 14.10
N PHE A 258 14.50 -7.92 12.96
CA PHE A 258 15.90 -8.37 12.95
C PHE A 258 16.89 -7.26 13.33
N CYS A 259 16.68 -6.03 12.86
CA CYS A 259 17.55 -4.89 13.14
C CYS A 259 17.30 -4.23 14.51
N ARG A 260 16.30 -4.70 15.26
CA ARG A 260 15.83 -4.14 16.56
C ARG A 260 15.38 -2.67 16.46
N MET A 261 14.71 -2.32 15.37
CA MET A 261 14.19 -0.97 15.10
C MET A 261 12.67 -0.91 15.30
N GLY A 262 12.11 0.30 15.47
CA GLY A 262 10.66 0.49 15.54
C GLY A 262 10.07 0.75 14.14
N PRO A 263 8.89 0.20 13.77
CA PRO A 263 8.28 0.47 12.46
C PRO A 263 8.04 1.95 12.15
N LYS A 264 7.90 2.80 13.18
CA LYS A 264 7.79 4.28 13.03
C LYS A 264 9.12 4.99 12.69
N SER A 265 10.26 4.31 12.83
CA SER A 265 11.58 4.86 12.48
C SER A 265 11.98 4.57 11.03
N VAL A 266 11.13 3.90 10.25
CA VAL A 266 11.38 3.51 8.86
C VAL A 266 10.41 4.23 7.93
N GLY A 267 10.95 5.03 7.00
CA GLY A 267 10.21 5.77 5.97
C GLY A 267 10.50 5.23 4.57
N TYR A 268 9.49 5.24 3.70
CA TYR A 268 9.56 4.75 2.31
C TYR A 268 8.61 5.56 1.42
N ALA A 269 8.96 5.71 0.14
CA ALA A 269 8.24 6.59 -0.77
C ALA A 269 6.86 6.03 -1.19
N GLY A 270 6.70 4.71 -1.27
CA GLY A 270 5.41 4.04 -1.49
C GLY A 270 5.46 2.54 -1.22
N THR A 271 4.29 1.88 -1.18
CA THR A 271 4.19 0.42 -1.18
C THR A 271 4.33 -0.13 -2.60
N LYS A 272 4.88 -1.34 -2.75
CA LYS A 272 5.06 -2.03 -4.03
C LYS A 272 4.39 -3.40 -4.00
N ASP A 273 3.94 -3.89 -5.15
CA ASP A 273 3.31 -5.20 -5.36
C ASP A 273 3.83 -6.33 -4.47
N LYS A 274 2.92 -7.11 -3.86
CA LYS A 274 3.29 -8.34 -3.16
C LYS A 274 3.74 -9.44 -4.13
N ARG A 275 2.90 -9.82 -5.11
CA ARG A 275 3.22 -10.86 -6.12
C ARG A 275 4.09 -10.26 -7.24
N ALA A 276 5.32 -9.94 -6.89
CA ALA A 276 6.35 -9.36 -7.75
C ALA A 276 7.74 -9.58 -7.11
N ILE A 277 8.78 -9.16 -7.83
CA ILE A 277 10.09 -8.86 -7.24
C ILE A 277 10.29 -7.35 -7.37
N THR A 278 10.56 -6.66 -6.27
CA THR A 278 10.50 -5.18 -6.26
C THR A 278 11.65 -4.56 -5.50
N VAL A 279 12.26 -3.51 -6.05
CA VAL A 279 13.33 -2.73 -5.42
C VAL A 279 12.82 -1.31 -5.16
N GLN A 280 13.03 -0.82 -3.94
CA GLN A 280 12.61 0.52 -3.52
C GLN A 280 13.57 1.13 -2.51
N ASN A 281 13.66 2.45 -2.46
CA ASN A 281 14.44 3.13 -1.44
C ASN A 281 13.69 3.21 -0.11
N VAL A 282 14.44 3.04 0.97
CA VAL A 282 13.96 3.05 2.35
C VAL A 282 14.93 3.89 3.18
N THR A 283 14.40 4.63 4.15
CA THR A 283 15.20 5.38 5.14
C THR A 283 14.91 4.85 6.53
N ALA A 284 15.92 4.78 7.39
CA ALA A 284 15.77 4.39 8.79
C ALA A 284 16.52 5.36 9.72
N TYR A 285 15.77 5.99 10.64
CA TYR A 285 16.26 7.00 11.58
C TYR A 285 17.18 6.39 12.64
N HIS A 286 18.37 6.98 12.81
CA HIS A 286 19.46 6.50 13.68
C HIS A 286 19.85 5.02 13.46
N ALA A 287 19.58 4.47 12.27
CA ALA A 287 19.99 3.13 11.89
C ALA A 287 21.47 3.08 11.48
N ARG A 288 22.08 1.91 11.59
CA ARG A 288 23.50 1.69 11.26
C ARG A 288 23.65 0.62 10.18
N ALA A 289 24.44 0.91 9.14
CA ALA A 289 24.62 0.00 8.01
C ALA A 289 25.17 -1.36 8.45
N GLU A 290 26.05 -1.40 9.45
CA GLU A 290 26.60 -2.62 10.05
C GLU A 290 25.54 -3.47 10.76
N ASN A 291 24.46 -2.86 11.25
CA ASN A 291 23.34 -3.60 11.86
C ASN A 291 22.47 -4.28 10.78
N LEU A 292 22.27 -3.62 9.64
CA LEU A 292 21.53 -4.18 8.50
C LEU A 292 22.37 -5.27 7.82
N ALA A 293 23.66 -5.03 7.58
CA ALA A 293 24.60 -6.03 7.07
C ALA A 293 24.70 -7.27 7.97
N ARG A 294 24.76 -7.10 9.30
CA ARG A 294 24.70 -8.24 10.25
C ARG A 294 23.34 -8.96 10.29
N ALA A 295 22.27 -8.33 9.83
CA ALA A 295 20.95 -8.96 9.68
C ALA A 295 20.77 -9.64 8.31
N GLN A 296 21.65 -9.37 7.33
CA GLN A 296 21.42 -9.68 5.92
C GLN A 296 21.08 -11.15 5.66
N GLU A 297 21.82 -12.08 6.26
CA GLU A 297 21.60 -13.51 6.06
C GLU A 297 20.20 -13.96 6.53
N ALA A 298 19.70 -13.38 7.63
CA ALA A 298 18.35 -13.65 8.15
C ALA A 298 17.24 -12.99 7.32
N LEU A 299 17.55 -11.89 6.63
CA LEU A 299 16.66 -11.21 5.68
C LEU A 299 16.58 -11.97 4.35
N ASN A 300 17.72 -12.49 3.84
CA ASN A 300 17.77 -13.31 2.62
C ASN A 300 16.87 -14.55 2.75
N ARG A 301 16.89 -15.22 3.93
CA ARG A 301 16.00 -16.34 4.31
C ARG A 301 14.50 -15.95 4.41
N LYS A 302 14.14 -14.69 4.10
CA LYS A 302 12.77 -14.15 3.99
C LYS A 302 12.50 -13.45 2.66
N GLY A 303 13.40 -13.58 1.68
CA GLY A 303 13.26 -12.92 0.37
C GLY A 303 13.43 -11.40 0.46
N ILE A 304 14.23 -10.89 1.41
CA ILE A 304 14.51 -9.46 1.61
C ILE A 304 16.02 -9.26 1.51
N TYR A 305 16.45 -8.34 0.64
CA TYR A 305 17.85 -8.00 0.43
C TYR A 305 18.01 -6.47 0.59
N VAL A 306 19.09 -6.01 1.23
CA VAL A 306 19.34 -4.56 1.41
C VAL A 306 20.76 -4.19 0.97
N ALA A 307 20.88 -3.09 0.25
CA ALA A 307 22.10 -2.62 -0.39
C ALA A 307 22.12 -1.09 -0.49
N ASN A 308 23.14 -0.53 -1.14
CA ASN A 308 23.23 0.88 -1.52
C ASN A 308 23.07 1.82 -0.31
N PHE A 309 23.77 1.50 0.78
CA PHE A 309 23.74 2.23 2.04
C PHE A 309 24.30 3.66 1.87
N LYS A 310 23.57 4.67 2.36
CA LYS A 310 23.94 6.09 2.31
C LYS A 310 23.34 6.83 3.49
N TYR A 311 24.08 7.71 4.15
CA TYR A 311 23.52 8.58 5.19
C TYR A 311 22.98 9.88 4.58
N VAL A 312 21.79 10.30 5.03
CA VAL A 312 21.05 11.46 4.52
C VAL A 312 20.35 12.22 5.64
N LYS A 313 20.07 13.50 5.40
CA LYS A 313 19.48 14.40 6.41
C LYS A 313 17.96 14.29 6.55
N ASN A 314 17.27 13.76 5.53
CA ASN A 314 15.81 13.74 5.44
C ASN A 314 15.29 12.29 5.36
N ALA A 315 14.12 12.03 5.95
CA ALA A 315 13.36 10.80 5.75
C ALA A 315 12.67 10.77 4.38
N LEU A 316 12.46 9.58 3.83
CA LEU A 316 11.50 9.36 2.74
C LEU A 316 10.08 9.32 3.30
N SER A 317 9.23 10.19 2.74
CA SER A 317 7.80 10.30 3.00
C SER A 317 6.97 9.71 1.87
N LEU A 318 5.70 9.39 2.12
CA LEU A 318 4.80 8.88 1.08
C LEU A 318 4.65 9.91 -0.05
N GLY A 319 4.88 9.49 -1.29
CA GLY A 319 4.93 10.35 -2.47
C GLY A 319 6.34 10.82 -2.86
N ASP A 320 7.40 10.40 -2.14
CA ASP A 320 8.78 10.80 -2.47
C ASP A 320 9.44 9.98 -3.61
N LEU A 321 8.68 9.68 -4.66
CA LEU A 321 9.13 9.02 -5.90
C LEU A 321 8.58 9.76 -7.12
N SER A 322 9.26 9.67 -8.27
CA SER A 322 8.71 10.15 -9.55
C SER A 322 7.86 9.08 -10.24
N GLY A 323 8.19 7.80 -10.04
CA GLY A 323 7.52 6.69 -10.73
C GLY A 323 8.06 5.31 -10.38
N ASN A 324 7.79 4.36 -11.26
CA ASN A 324 8.24 2.98 -11.17
C ASN A 324 8.62 2.49 -12.58
N ARG A 325 9.79 1.86 -12.68
CA ARG A 325 10.25 1.13 -13.84
C ARG A 325 9.83 -0.34 -13.69
N PHE A 326 9.08 -0.84 -14.67
CA PHE A 326 8.63 -2.23 -14.69
C PHE A 326 9.49 -3.06 -15.66
N GLY A 327 9.77 -4.30 -15.28
CA GLY A 327 10.28 -5.35 -16.17
C GLY A 327 9.27 -6.49 -16.19
N ILE A 328 8.59 -6.70 -17.31
CA ILE A 328 7.41 -7.59 -17.39
C ILE A 328 7.67 -8.66 -18.43
N VAL A 329 7.35 -9.91 -18.12
CA VAL A 329 7.26 -10.99 -19.10
C VAL A 329 5.81 -11.46 -19.20
N LEU A 330 5.22 -11.30 -20.37
CA LEU A 330 4.00 -12.01 -20.75
C LEU A 330 4.42 -13.39 -21.26
N ARG A 331 3.94 -14.44 -20.60
CA ARG A 331 4.14 -15.84 -21.06
C ARG A 331 3.00 -16.27 -21.97
N ASP A 332 3.24 -17.32 -22.74
CA ASP A 332 2.22 -18.00 -23.55
C ASP A 332 1.48 -17.01 -24.48
N VAL A 333 2.27 -16.28 -25.27
CA VAL A 333 1.81 -15.19 -26.14
C VAL A 333 1.26 -15.76 -27.44
N ALA A 334 -0.04 -15.56 -27.66
CA ALA A 334 -0.78 -16.21 -28.75
C ALA A 334 -1.87 -15.30 -29.36
N GLY A 335 -2.34 -15.66 -30.55
CA GLY A 335 -3.46 -14.98 -31.23
C GLY A 335 -3.09 -13.77 -32.10
N ALA A 336 -1.82 -13.41 -32.19
CA ALA A 336 -1.31 -12.31 -33.03
C ALA A 336 0.10 -12.61 -33.57
N SER A 337 0.50 -11.96 -34.66
CA SER A 337 1.89 -11.99 -35.13
C SER A 337 2.79 -11.04 -34.32
N GLU A 338 4.11 -11.23 -34.41
CA GLU A 338 5.07 -10.30 -33.78
C GLU A 338 4.94 -8.86 -34.32
N ASP A 339 4.55 -8.69 -35.60
CA ASP A 339 4.25 -7.39 -36.22
C ASP A 339 2.96 -6.76 -35.69
N ASP A 340 1.92 -7.56 -35.41
CA ASP A 340 0.67 -7.06 -34.82
C ASP A 340 0.84 -6.64 -33.36
N ILE A 341 1.65 -7.39 -32.62
CA ILE A 341 2.09 -7.03 -31.26
C ILE A 341 2.88 -5.71 -31.31
N GLU A 342 3.79 -5.53 -32.29
CA GLU A 342 4.53 -4.28 -32.43
C GLU A 342 3.61 -3.09 -32.77
N LYS A 343 2.55 -3.28 -33.58
CA LYS A 343 1.52 -2.23 -33.81
C LYS A 343 0.84 -1.81 -32.51
N CYS A 344 0.51 -2.76 -31.62
CA CYS A 344 -0.01 -2.46 -30.28
C CYS A 344 1.01 -1.70 -29.42
N LEU A 345 2.30 -2.08 -29.43
CA LEU A 345 3.35 -1.40 -28.67
C LEU A 345 3.62 0.03 -29.19
N VAL A 346 3.62 0.23 -30.52
CA VAL A 346 3.72 1.56 -31.14
C VAL A 346 2.52 2.43 -30.79
N SER A 347 1.31 1.86 -30.75
CA SER A 347 0.12 2.57 -30.26
C SER A 347 0.27 3.00 -28.79
N LEU A 348 0.68 2.10 -27.89
CA LEU A 348 0.88 2.40 -26.48
C LEU A 348 1.97 3.47 -26.26
N LYS A 349 3.02 3.48 -27.07
CA LYS A 349 4.09 4.49 -27.02
C LYS A 349 3.61 5.86 -27.50
N ASN A 350 2.83 5.91 -28.58
CA ASN A 350 2.49 7.17 -29.25
C ASN A 350 1.19 7.81 -28.73
N LYS A 351 0.20 7.00 -28.30
CA LYS A 351 -1.08 7.49 -27.76
C LYS A 351 -1.26 7.25 -26.25
N GLY A 352 -0.40 6.45 -25.62
CA GLY A 352 -0.55 6.08 -24.21
C GLY A 352 -1.61 5.03 -23.95
N PHE A 353 -2.18 5.04 -22.74
CA PHE A 353 -3.27 4.17 -22.27
C PHE A 353 -4.21 4.93 -21.33
N ILE A 354 -5.46 4.49 -21.18
CA ILE A 354 -6.40 5.11 -20.23
C ILE A 354 -5.96 4.77 -18.80
N ASN A 355 -5.80 5.81 -17.98
CA ASN A 355 -5.21 5.77 -16.65
C ASN A 355 -6.18 5.28 -15.57
N TYR A 356 -6.91 4.19 -15.85
CA TYR A 356 -7.87 3.59 -14.93
C TYR A 356 -7.22 3.17 -13.60
N TYR A 357 -8.00 3.29 -12.51
CA TYR A 357 -7.70 2.57 -11.28
C TYR A 357 -7.93 1.08 -11.53
N GLY A 358 -6.85 0.30 -11.65
CA GLY A 358 -6.91 -1.13 -11.95
C GLY A 358 -7.49 -1.98 -10.81
N MET A 359 -7.88 -3.22 -11.11
CA MET A 359 -8.60 -4.14 -10.21
C MET A 359 -8.05 -4.25 -8.78
N GLN A 360 -6.74 -4.11 -8.58
CA GLN A 360 -6.09 -4.07 -7.26
C GLN A 360 -6.65 -2.99 -6.32
N ARG A 361 -7.16 -1.87 -6.84
CA ARG A 361 -7.82 -0.79 -6.08
C ARG A 361 -9.16 -1.22 -5.49
N PHE A 362 -9.86 -2.15 -6.15
CA PHE A 362 -11.16 -2.67 -5.73
C PHE A 362 -11.06 -3.98 -4.93
N GLY A 363 -9.86 -4.57 -4.86
CA GLY A 363 -9.57 -5.81 -4.14
C GLY A 363 -9.66 -7.05 -5.05
N THR A 364 -9.09 -8.16 -4.58
CA THR A 364 -9.02 -9.43 -5.34
C THR A 364 -9.98 -10.52 -4.83
N GLY A 365 -10.90 -10.17 -3.93
CA GLY A 365 -11.98 -11.05 -3.50
C GLY A 365 -13.27 -10.78 -4.28
N SER A 366 -14.30 -11.58 -4.03
CA SER A 366 -15.65 -11.36 -4.57
C SER A 366 -16.35 -10.12 -4.02
N ILE A 367 -15.90 -9.61 -2.87
CA ILE A 367 -16.49 -8.43 -2.21
C ILE A 367 -15.77 -7.16 -2.68
N PRO A 368 -16.40 -6.29 -3.50
CA PRO A 368 -15.78 -5.06 -3.96
C PRO A 368 -15.53 -4.06 -2.83
N THR A 369 -14.28 -3.59 -2.73
CA THR A 369 -13.84 -2.57 -1.75
C THR A 369 -14.62 -1.26 -1.92
N HIS A 370 -15.06 -0.93 -3.14
CA HIS A 370 -15.88 0.26 -3.41
C HIS A 370 -17.31 0.15 -2.85
N ALA A 371 -17.89 -1.04 -2.70
CA ALA A 371 -19.23 -1.20 -2.15
C ALA A 371 -19.27 -0.96 -0.64
N VAL A 372 -18.22 -1.40 0.08
CA VAL A 372 -17.98 -0.99 1.47
C VAL A 372 -17.83 0.54 1.56
N GLY A 373 -17.11 1.15 0.61
CA GLY A 373 -16.97 2.60 0.48
C GLY A 373 -18.30 3.34 0.36
N ARG A 374 -19.20 2.85 -0.52
CA ARG A 374 -20.56 3.38 -0.67
C ARG A 374 -21.35 3.30 0.64
N CYS A 375 -21.36 2.14 1.31
CA CYS A 375 -22.06 1.99 2.59
C CYS A 375 -21.49 2.91 3.69
N VAL A 376 -20.17 3.14 3.69
CA VAL A 376 -19.51 4.08 4.63
C VAL A 376 -19.89 5.54 4.36
N LEU A 377 -20.07 5.93 3.09
CA LEU A 377 -20.53 7.27 2.73
C LEU A 377 -22.02 7.48 3.04
N ASN A 378 -22.84 6.45 2.85
CA ASN A 378 -24.28 6.48 3.14
C ASN A 378 -24.62 6.37 4.64
N GLY A 379 -23.63 6.08 5.51
CA GLY A 379 -23.87 5.82 6.93
C GLY A 379 -24.43 4.42 7.26
N ASP A 380 -24.45 3.51 6.29
CA ASP A 380 -24.91 2.12 6.43
C ASP A 380 -23.86 1.24 7.14
N TRP A 381 -23.48 1.60 8.36
CA TRP A 381 -22.39 0.97 9.14
C TRP A 381 -22.56 -0.54 9.31
N LYS A 382 -23.79 -1.02 9.48
CA LYS A 382 -24.09 -2.46 9.57
C LYS A 382 -23.70 -3.17 8.26
N LEU A 383 -24.17 -2.67 7.12
CA LEU A 383 -23.91 -3.27 5.82
C LEU A 383 -22.42 -3.18 5.42
N ALA A 384 -21.75 -2.08 5.79
CA ALA A 384 -20.30 -1.96 5.63
C ALA A 384 -19.53 -3.04 6.43
N ILE A 385 -19.96 -3.34 7.65
CA ILE A 385 -19.38 -4.40 8.49
C ILE A 385 -19.74 -5.79 7.97
N ASP A 386 -20.98 -6.00 7.55
CA ASP A 386 -21.43 -7.28 6.99
C ASP A 386 -20.67 -7.61 5.69
N TYR A 387 -20.42 -6.64 4.80
CA TYR A 387 -19.51 -6.84 3.65
C TYR A 387 -18.05 -7.10 4.08
N ILE A 388 -17.54 -6.46 5.13
CA ILE A 388 -16.19 -6.76 5.65
C ILE A 388 -16.09 -8.22 6.15
N LEU A 389 -17.17 -8.73 6.76
CA LEU A 389 -17.22 -10.03 7.44
C LEU A 389 -17.84 -11.17 6.60
N MET A 390 -18.50 -10.90 5.48
CA MET A 390 -19.14 -11.92 4.63
C MET A 390 -18.11 -12.95 4.08
N PRO A 391 -18.46 -14.26 4.01
CA PRO A 391 -17.62 -15.31 3.43
C PRO A 391 -17.22 -15.07 1.97
N ARG A 392 -16.07 -15.61 1.59
CA ARG A 392 -15.49 -15.54 0.23
C ARG A 392 -15.02 -16.92 -0.21
N SER A 393 -15.17 -17.25 -1.49
CA SER A 393 -14.69 -18.52 -2.08
C SER A 393 -13.18 -18.77 -1.89
N THR A 394 -12.39 -17.70 -1.73
CA THR A 394 -10.94 -17.78 -1.50
C THR A 394 -10.55 -17.82 -0.02
N ASP A 395 -11.50 -17.80 0.93
CA ASP A 395 -11.18 -17.86 2.36
C ASP A 395 -10.62 -19.23 2.75
N ARG A 396 -9.67 -19.20 3.68
CA ARG A 396 -9.15 -20.40 4.35
C ARG A 396 -10.23 -21.00 5.25
N SER A 397 -10.18 -22.32 5.51
CA SER A 397 -11.25 -23.05 6.23
C SER A 397 -11.50 -22.61 7.69
N ASP A 398 -10.57 -21.86 8.29
CA ASP A 398 -10.73 -21.15 9.57
C ASP A 398 -11.48 -19.82 9.38
N TRP A 399 -11.06 -18.99 8.42
CA TRP A 399 -11.71 -17.73 8.04
C TRP A 399 -13.16 -17.95 7.57
N ALA A 400 -13.38 -18.89 6.65
CA ALA A 400 -14.71 -19.18 6.09
C ALA A 400 -15.72 -19.57 7.18
N LYS A 401 -15.31 -20.34 8.20
CA LYS A 401 -16.14 -20.69 9.36
C LYS A 401 -16.46 -19.46 10.21
N ALA A 402 -15.44 -18.65 10.55
CA ALA A 402 -15.62 -17.45 11.36
C ALA A 402 -16.58 -16.43 10.71
N ARG A 403 -16.48 -16.28 9.38
CA ARG A 403 -17.34 -15.43 8.54
C ARG A 403 -18.76 -15.98 8.40
N ARG A 404 -18.90 -17.31 8.21
CA ARG A 404 -20.20 -17.99 8.15
C ARG A 404 -20.97 -17.81 9.47
N ILE A 405 -20.30 -18.01 10.60
CA ILE A 405 -20.86 -17.74 11.94
C ILE A 405 -21.37 -16.29 12.06
N TRP A 406 -20.58 -15.29 11.60
CA TRP A 406 -21.04 -13.90 11.65
C TRP A 406 -22.33 -13.66 10.84
N ILE A 407 -22.40 -14.16 9.61
CA ILE A 407 -23.59 -13.96 8.76
C ILE A 407 -24.81 -14.72 9.29
N ASP A 408 -24.62 -15.94 9.79
CA ASP A 408 -25.72 -16.80 10.23
C ASP A 408 -26.28 -16.41 11.61
N THR A 409 -25.48 -15.85 12.52
CA THR A 409 -25.90 -15.57 13.92
C THR A 409 -25.63 -14.16 14.43
N HIS A 410 -24.83 -13.33 13.74
CA HIS A 410 -24.31 -12.04 14.21
C HIS A 410 -23.60 -12.10 15.59
N ASP A 411 -23.16 -13.28 16.03
CA ASP A 411 -22.44 -13.45 17.32
C ASP A 411 -20.94 -13.12 17.17
N ALA A 412 -20.55 -11.95 17.69
CA ALA A 412 -19.18 -11.50 17.69
C ALA A 412 -18.24 -12.33 18.59
N GLU A 413 -18.73 -12.91 19.69
CA GLU A 413 -17.97 -13.76 20.61
C GLU A 413 -17.69 -15.13 19.96
N LEU A 414 -18.68 -15.73 19.29
CA LEU A 414 -18.50 -17.00 18.60
C LEU A 414 -17.59 -16.86 17.38
N ALA A 415 -17.77 -15.80 16.57
CA ALA A 415 -16.91 -15.53 15.40
C ALA A 415 -15.44 -15.29 15.81
N LEU A 416 -15.18 -14.55 16.89
CA LEU A 416 -13.83 -14.26 17.40
C LEU A 416 -13.02 -15.50 17.78
N LYS A 417 -13.66 -16.64 18.10
CA LYS A 417 -12.97 -17.89 18.47
C LYS A 417 -12.30 -18.57 17.28
N TYR A 418 -12.75 -18.27 16.05
CA TYR A 418 -12.26 -18.92 14.82
C TYR A 418 -11.34 -18.02 13.97
N PHE A 419 -11.39 -16.70 14.12
CA PHE A 419 -10.48 -15.80 13.41
C PHE A 419 -9.03 -15.90 13.92
N PRO A 420 -8.04 -16.24 13.07
CA PRO A 420 -6.64 -16.31 13.48
C PRO A 420 -6.03 -14.91 13.58
N ARG A 421 -4.93 -14.77 14.35
CA ARG A 421 -4.33 -13.48 14.75
C ARG A 421 -3.97 -12.52 13.60
N GLN A 422 -3.85 -13.03 12.37
CA GLN A 422 -3.60 -12.27 11.14
C GLN A 422 -4.81 -11.44 10.67
N ALA A 423 -6.05 -11.83 11.02
CA ALA A 423 -7.29 -11.14 10.67
C ALA A 423 -7.51 -9.87 11.51
N THR A 424 -6.53 -8.96 11.47
CA THR A 424 -6.42 -7.82 12.41
C THR A 424 -7.58 -6.83 12.30
N LEU A 425 -8.15 -6.67 11.09
CA LEU A 425 -9.27 -5.78 10.83
C LEU A 425 -10.57 -6.38 11.39
N GLU A 426 -10.88 -7.62 11.01
CA GLU A 426 -12.05 -8.38 11.46
C GLU A 426 -12.05 -8.53 12.99
N ILE A 427 -10.91 -8.90 13.58
CA ILE A 427 -10.75 -9.01 15.04
C ILE A 427 -10.93 -7.65 15.74
N SER A 428 -10.57 -6.52 15.12
CA SER A 428 -10.79 -5.19 15.72
C SER A 428 -12.27 -4.83 15.75
N VAL A 429 -12.98 -5.05 14.64
CA VAL A 429 -14.43 -4.81 14.51
C VAL A 429 -15.21 -5.68 15.49
N LEU A 430 -14.99 -6.99 15.47
CA LEU A 430 -15.69 -7.94 16.34
C LEU A 430 -15.40 -7.74 17.83
N LYS A 431 -14.18 -7.32 18.21
CA LYS A 431 -13.87 -6.97 19.62
C LYS A 431 -14.64 -5.74 20.12
N GLN A 432 -15.03 -4.84 19.23
CA GLN A 432 -15.84 -3.68 19.60
C GLN A 432 -17.33 -4.04 19.61
N LEU A 433 -17.81 -4.88 18.67
CA LEU A 433 -19.18 -5.41 18.68
C LEU A 433 -19.45 -6.31 19.90
N LYS A 434 -18.48 -7.12 20.33
CA LYS A 434 -18.59 -7.89 21.60
C LYS A 434 -18.84 -6.99 22.82
N LYS A 435 -18.42 -5.72 22.79
CA LYS A 435 -18.68 -4.75 23.87
C LYS A 435 -20.03 -4.04 23.67
N ASN A 436 -20.27 -3.55 22.44
CA ASN A 436 -21.45 -2.79 22.07
C ASN A 436 -22.06 -3.42 20.80
N PRO A 437 -22.96 -4.41 20.90
CA PRO A 437 -23.44 -5.17 19.73
C PRO A 437 -24.19 -4.34 18.67
N THR A 438 -24.76 -3.20 19.06
CA THR A 438 -25.53 -2.29 18.20
C THR A 438 -24.71 -1.12 17.64
N ASP A 439 -23.49 -0.90 18.14
CA ASP A 439 -22.67 0.28 17.83
C ASP A 439 -21.75 0.02 16.62
N PHE A 440 -22.39 -0.25 15.47
CA PHE A 440 -21.72 -0.56 14.21
C PHE A 440 -20.79 0.58 13.75
N ALA A 441 -21.16 1.84 14.00
CA ALA A 441 -20.31 2.98 13.69
C ALA A 441 -18.96 2.90 14.43
N ARG A 442 -18.96 2.80 15.77
CA ARG A 442 -17.74 2.67 16.57
C ARG A 442 -16.97 1.38 16.29
N ALA A 443 -17.68 0.31 15.93
CA ALA A 443 -17.04 -0.94 15.50
C ALA A 443 -16.25 -0.78 14.20
N PHE A 444 -16.80 -0.11 13.19
CA PHE A 444 -16.03 0.28 12.01
C PHE A 444 -14.90 1.26 12.38
N GLY A 445 -15.12 2.12 13.37
CA GLY A 445 -14.14 3.06 13.90
C GLY A 445 -12.88 2.47 14.52
N SER A 446 -12.95 1.23 15.01
CA SER A 446 -11.79 0.49 15.54
C SER A 446 -10.78 0.10 14.45
N ILE A 447 -11.16 0.20 13.17
CA ILE A 447 -10.28 -0.02 12.02
C ILE A 447 -9.29 1.16 11.90
N PRO A 448 -7.98 0.91 11.68
CA PRO A 448 -6.98 1.96 11.47
C PRO A 448 -7.38 2.94 10.35
N ARG A 449 -7.14 4.25 10.56
CA ARG A 449 -7.57 5.34 9.66
C ARG A 449 -7.28 5.07 8.18
N ASN A 450 -6.09 4.57 7.86
CA ASN A 450 -5.67 4.34 6.47
C ASN A 450 -6.48 3.21 5.80
N MET A 451 -6.86 2.16 6.56
CA MET A 451 -7.74 1.09 6.09
C MET A 451 -9.20 1.56 5.95
N ARG A 452 -9.67 2.48 6.81
CA ARG A 452 -10.99 3.12 6.62
C ARG A 452 -11.03 3.96 5.35
N LEU A 453 -10.01 4.79 5.13
CA LEU A 453 -9.88 5.63 3.94
C LEU A 453 -9.79 4.82 2.64
N MET A 454 -9.16 3.64 2.67
CA MET A 454 -9.08 2.74 1.50
C MET A 454 -10.46 2.42 0.89
N TYR A 455 -11.48 2.20 1.72
CA TYR A 455 -12.84 1.94 1.23
C TYR A 455 -13.46 3.16 0.52
N VAL A 456 -13.35 4.34 1.13
CA VAL A 456 -13.86 5.60 0.54
C VAL A 456 -13.12 5.93 -0.76
N HIS A 457 -11.79 5.85 -0.77
CA HIS A 457 -10.99 6.07 -1.97
C HIS A 457 -11.27 5.05 -3.07
N ALA A 458 -11.60 3.80 -2.73
CA ALA A 458 -12.05 2.82 -3.72
C ALA A 458 -13.39 3.20 -4.35
N TYR A 459 -14.34 3.78 -3.60
CA TYR A 459 -15.57 4.32 -4.18
C TYR A 459 -15.29 5.56 -5.07
N GLN A 460 -14.43 6.48 -4.63
CA GLN A 460 -14.01 7.61 -5.47
C GLN A 460 -13.35 7.16 -6.78
N SER A 461 -12.52 6.10 -6.72
CA SER A 461 -11.87 5.46 -7.88
C SER A 461 -12.88 4.79 -8.83
N TYR A 462 -13.97 4.25 -8.29
CA TYR A 462 -15.06 3.63 -9.06
C TYR A 462 -15.82 4.69 -9.87
N VAL A 463 -16.26 5.78 -9.24
CA VAL A 463 -16.92 6.90 -9.94
C VAL A 463 -16.00 7.49 -11.01
N TRP A 464 -14.71 7.68 -10.68
CA TRP A 464 -13.72 8.20 -11.61
C TRP A 464 -13.54 7.31 -12.85
N ASN A 465 -13.45 5.98 -12.69
CA ASN A 465 -13.32 5.06 -13.82
C ASN A 465 -14.52 5.16 -14.78
N HIS A 466 -15.75 5.22 -14.25
CA HIS A 466 -16.94 5.39 -15.09
C HIS A 466 -16.95 6.75 -15.81
N ALA A 467 -16.60 7.85 -15.13
CA ALA A 467 -16.49 9.16 -15.77
C ALA A 467 -15.40 9.22 -16.85
N ALA A 468 -14.25 8.58 -16.63
CA ALA A 468 -13.19 8.45 -17.62
C ALA A 468 -13.63 7.62 -18.84
N SER A 469 -14.32 6.50 -18.61
CA SER A 469 -14.94 5.71 -19.70
C SER A 469 -15.92 6.54 -20.52
N GLU A 470 -16.75 7.38 -19.88
CA GLU A 470 -17.72 8.20 -20.60
C GLU A 470 -17.07 9.35 -21.37
N ARG A 471 -16.08 10.04 -20.77
CA ARG A 471 -15.30 11.09 -21.47
C ARG A 471 -14.64 10.57 -22.74
N ILE A 472 -14.16 9.33 -22.74
CA ILE A 472 -13.60 8.68 -23.93
C ILE A 472 -14.71 8.20 -24.89
N ARG A 473 -15.85 7.71 -24.38
CA ARG A 473 -16.99 7.27 -25.21
C ARG A 473 -17.64 8.41 -26.01
N LEU A 474 -17.83 9.57 -25.38
CA LEU A 474 -18.53 10.71 -25.96
C LEU A 474 -17.63 11.52 -26.92
N TYR A 475 -16.39 11.81 -26.50
CA TYR A 475 -15.54 12.80 -27.16
C TYR A 475 -14.22 12.22 -27.72
N GLY A 476 -13.97 10.92 -27.52
CA GLY A 476 -12.76 10.24 -28.01
C GLY A 476 -11.48 10.53 -27.21
N ALA A 477 -10.39 9.88 -27.63
CA ALA A 477 -9.10 9.88 -26.94
C ALA A 477 -8.02 10.77 -27.57
N ASP A 478 -8.30 11.43 -28.69
CA ASP A 478 -7.31 12.16 -29.50
C ASP A 478 -7.36 13.70 -29.35
N LYS A 479 -8.39 14.25 -28.69
CA LYS A 479 -8.62 15.70 -28.59
C LYS A 479 -9.19 16.13 -27.23
N VAL A 480 -8.79 17.33 -26.82
CA VAL A 480 -9.46 18.13 -25.78
C VAL A 480 -10.81 18.64 -26.31
N VAL A 481 -11.79 18.85 -25.45
CA VAL A 481 -13.07 19.51 -25.79
C VAL A 481 -13.41 20.64 -24.83
N VAL A 482 -14.28 21.55 -25.27
CA VAL A 482 -14.84 22.61 -24.42
C VAL A 482 -15.52 21.99 -23.19
N GLY A 483 -15.31 22.60 -22.03
CA GLY A 483 -15.79 22.09 -20.74
C GLY A 483 -14.92 21.00 -20.10
N ASP A 484 -13.88 20.48 -20.76
CA ASP A 484 -12.85 19.69 -20.08
C ASP A 484 -12.15 20.53 -19.00
N LEU A 485 -11.54 19.86 -18.02
CA LEU A 485 -10.66 20.49 -17.04
C LEU A 485 -9.21 20.22 -17.41
N VAL A 486 -8.33 21.23 -17.29
CA VAL A 486 -6.89 21.11 -17.56
C VAL A 486 -6.06 21.55 -16.35
N SER A 487 -4.91 20.89 -16.13
CA SER A 487 -3.97 21.22 -15.05
C SER A 487 -2.93 22.23 -15.52
N LEU A 488 -2.85 23.40 -14.89
CA LEU A 488 -1.88 24.45 -15.22
C LEU A 488 -0.46 24.18 -14.66
N SER A 489 -0.17 22.95 -14.22
CA SER A 489 1.01 22.60 -13.44
C SER A 489 2.36 22.66 -14.17
N ASN A 490 2.37 22.78 -15.50
CA ASN A 490 3.58 22.74 -16.34
C ASN A 490 3.79 23.98 -17.24
N ASN A 491 2.88 24.97 -17.25
CA ASN A 491 2.87 26.06 -18.22
C ASN A 491 3.21 27.43 -17.63
N LEU A 492 3.68 28.32 -18.51
CA LEU A 492 4.12 29.69 -18.24
C LEU A 492 3.02 30.61 -17.66
N GLU A 493 1.74 30.21 -17.73
CA GLU A 493 0.61 30.96 -17.16
C GLU A 493 0.64 31.09 -15.62
N LEU A 494 1.60 30.45 -14.92
CA LEU A 494 1.84 30.69 -13.49
C LEU A 494 2.16 32.16 -13.18
N ASP A 495 2.91 32.85 -14.06
CA ASP A 495 3.28 34.26 -13.86
C ASP A 495 2.13 35.23 -14.23
N GLU A 496 1.20 34.82 -15.10
CA GLU A 496 -0.01 35.57 -15.43
C GLU A 496 -1.07 35.41 -14.32
N ALA A 497 -1.33 34.17 -13.89
CA ALA A 497 -2.29 33.87 -12.82
C ALA A 497 -1.86 34.45 -11.45
N ALA A 498 -0.56 34.70 -11.26
CA ALA A 498 -0.05 35.39 -10.08
C ALA A 498 -0.32 36.90 -10.07
N GLN A 499 -0.50 37.54 -11.23
CA GLN A 499 -0.72 38.99 -11.34
C GLN A 499 -2.19 39.39 -11.11
N GLU A 500 -3.15 38.51 -11.37
CA GLU A 500 -4.58 38.85 -11.25
C GLU A 500 -5.14 38.75 -9.81
N ASN A 501 -4.53 37.98 -8.90
CA ASN A 501 -5.09 37.75 -7.54
C ASN A 501 -4.03 37.48 -6.45
N GLU A 502 -3.42 38.53 -5.88
CA GLU A 502 -2.40 38.42 -4.80
C GLU A 502 -2.82 37.55 -3.60
N ASP A 503 -4.08 37.68 -3.14
CA ASP A 503 -4.65 36.90 -2.02
C ASP A 503 -4.64 35.38 -2.26
N THR A 504 -4.63 34.94 -3.52
CA THR A 504 -4.57 33.51 -3.86
C THR A 504 -3.14 32.97 -3.74
N VAL A 505 -2.16 33.73 -4.21
CA VAL A 505 -0.75 33.32 -4.33
C VAL A 505 -0.14 33.04 -2.95
N SER A 506 -0.39 33.92 -1.96
CA SER A 506 0.19 33.80 -0.62
C SER A 506 -0.18 32.48 0.09
N ASN A 507 -1.30 31.85 -0.27
CA ASN A 507 -1.80 30.62 0.37
C ASN A 507 -1.31 29.33 -0.35
N CYS A 508 -0.65 29.45 -1.50
CA CYS A 508 -0.24 28.29 -2.31
C CYS A 508 1.02 27.58 -1.77
N TYR A 509 1.93 28.29 -1.10
CA TYR A 509 3.20 27.71 -0.63
C TYR A 509 3.05 26.73 0.54
N ALA A 510 1.92 26.76 1.27
CA ALA A 510 1.65 25.85 2.38
C ALA A 510 0.85 24.59 1.99
N CYS A 511 0.12 24.62 0.87
CA CYS A 511 -0.72 23.53 0.39
C CYS A 511 -0.67 23.48 -1.14
N ARG A 512 -0.05 22.42 -1.71
CA ARG A 512 -0.02 22.15 -3.16
C ARG A 512 -1.43 21.89 -3.71
N LYS A 513 -2.17 22.94 -4.05
CA LYS A 513 -3.31 22.85 -4.95
C LYS A 513 -2.79 22.83 -6.39
N PRO A 514 -3.12 21.83 -7.22
CA PRO A 514 -3.04 22.02 -8.66
C PRO A 514 -4.00 23.14 -9.07
N LEU A 515 -3.53 24.13 -9.84
CA LEU A 515 -4.42 25.10 -10.48
C LEU A 515 -5.14 24.38 -11.64
N VAL A 516 -6.46 24.56 -11.70
CA VAL A 516 -7.33 23.93 -12.69
C VAL A 516 -8.09 25.00 -13.44
N LYS A 517 -8.17 24.88 -14.77
CA LYS A 517 -8.93 25.78 -15.64
C LYS A 517 -9.95 24.96 -16.42
N VAL A 518 -11.12 25.55 -16.70
CA VAL A 518 -12.08 24.97 -17.65
C VAL A 518 -11.65 25.36 -19.06
N VAL A 519 -11.68 24.41 -19.98
CA VAL A 519 -11.39 24.67 -21.39
C VAL A 519 -12.54 25.45 -22.02
N THR A 520 -12.22 26.58 -22.67
CA THR A 520 -13.15 27.42 -23.43
C THR A 520 -12.75 27.43 -24.91
N GLU A 521 -13.65 27.90 -25.78
CA GLU A 521 -13.36 28.00 -27.22
C GLU A 521 -12.09 28.82 -27.50
N ASP A 522 -11.85 29.89 -26.73
CA ASP A 522 -10.67 30.78 -26.87
C ASP A 522 -9.33 30.14 -26.46
N ASN A 523 -9.36 29.01 -25.73
CA ASN A 523 -8.15 28.40 -25.16
C ASN A 523 -7.91 26.94 -25.57
N LEU A 524 -8.78 26.36 -26.41
CA LEU A 524 -8.73 24.97 -26.85
C LEU A 524 -7.38 24.57 -27.45
N ASP A 525 -6.81 25.41 -28.32
CA ASP A 525 -5.54 25.15 -29.03
C ASP A 525 -4.29 25.19 -28.12
N LYS A 526 -4.40 25.64 -26.85
CA LYS A 526 -3.28 25.68 -25.90
C LYS A 526 -2.98 24.33 -25.24
N TYR A 527 -3.90 23.35 -25.30
CA TYR A 527 -3.85 22.15 -24.46
C TYR A 527 -3.89 20.85 -25.27
N THR A 528 -3.24 19.82 -24.74
CA THR A 528 -3.29 18.45 -25.27
C THR A 528 -4.18 17.55 -24.41
N ILE A 529 -4.55 16.37 -24.91
CA ILE A 529 -5.32 15.39 -24.14
C ILE A 529 -4.55 14.84 -22.92
N PHE A 530 -3.24 15.09 -22.82
CA PHE A 530 -2.41 14.74 -21.66
C PHE A 530 -2.42 15.83 -20.57
N ASP A 531 -2.92 17.03 -20.87
CA ASP A 531 -3.10 18.12 -19.89
C ASP A 531 -4.49 18.09 -19.23
N VAL A 532 -5.44 17.38 -19.86
CA VAL A 532 -6.80 17.15 -19.36
C VAL A 532 -6.75 16.33 -18.07
N VAL A 533 -7.62 16.65 -17.12
CA VAL A 533 -7.75 15.97 -15.83
C VAL A 533 -9.21 15.69 -15.49
N LEU A 534 -9.46 14.55 -14.84
CA LEU A 534 -10.76 14.25 -14.25
C LEU A 534 -10.66 14.19 -12.71
N PRO A 535 -11.63 14.78 -11.99
CA PRO A 535 -11.63 14.82 -10.53
C PRO A 535 -12.13 13.50 -9.90
N GLN A 536 -11.55 13.10 -8.77
CA GLN A 536 -12.28 12.26 -7.82
C GLN A 536 -13.45 13.05 -7.19
N PRO A 537 -14.61 12.43 -6.91
CA PRO A 537 -15.75 13.13 -6.34
C PRO A 537 -15.50 13.62 -4.90
N GLY A 538 -16.03 14.82 -4.60
CA GLY A 538 -15.94 15.55 -3.34
C GLY A 538 -16.53 16.96 -3.45
N THR A 539 -16.68 17.71 -2.34
CA THR A 539 -17.46 18.98 -2.33
C THR A 539 -16.70 20.24 -2.74
N LYS A 540 -15.37 20.30 -2.54
CA LYS A 540 -14.55 21.48 -2.84
C LYS A 540 -13.70 21.26 -4.10
N ILE A 541 -14.39 20.79 -5.14
CA ILE A 541 -13.80 20.26 -6.36
C ILE A 541 -14.59 20.80 -7.56
N LEU A 542 -13.87 21.27 -8.57
CA LEU A 542 -14.43 21.68 -9.85
C LEU A 542 -14.69 20.43 -10.70
N TYR A 543 -15.84 20.37 -11.35
CA TYR A 543 -16.22 19.29 -12.28
C TYR A 543 -16.20 19.80 -13.73
N PRO A 544 -16.03 18.92 -14.73
CA PRO A 544 -16.15 19.30 -16.14
C PRO A 544 -17.48 20.01 -16.42
N ALA A 545 -17.45 21.02 -17.29
CA ALA A 545 -18.63 21.78 -17.71
C ALA A 545 -19.32 21.19 -18.95
N ASN A 546 -19.13 19.89 -19.19
CA ASN A 546 -19.69 19.12 -20.30
C ASN A 546 -20.46 17.89 -19.80
N GLU A 547 -21.04 17.11 -20.72
CA GLU A 547 -21.94 15.97 -20.43
C GLU A 547 -21.35 14.91 -19.48
N VAL A 548 -20.02 14.86 -19.32
CA VAL A 548 -19.34 13.96 -18.37
C VAL A 548 -19.81 14.21 -16.93
N MET A 549 -20.24 15.44 -16.58
CA MET A 549 -20.80 15.73 -15.26
C MET A 549 -22.10 14.95 -14.97
N ASP A 550 -22.87 14.58 -15.98
CA ASP A 550 -24.12 13.84 -15.78
C ASP A 550 -23.88 12.37 -15.39
N VAL A 551 -22.69 11.82 -15.68
CA VAL A 551 -22.23 10.54 -15.11
C VAL A 551 -21.83 10.68 -13.64
N TYR A 552 -21.18 11.77 -13.24
CA TYR A 552 -20.95 12.06 -11.81
C TYR A 552 -22.27 12.18 -11.05
N LYS A 553 -23.24 12.94 -11.58
CA LYS A 553 -24.58 13.08 -11.00
C LYS A 553 -25.24 11.71 -10.86
N SER A 554 -25.48 11.00 -11.96
CA SER A 554 -26.27 9.76 -11.97
C SER A 554 -25.69 8.62 -11.12
N ILE A 555 -24.36 8.47 -11.03
CA ILE A 555 -23.74 7.47 -10.13
C ILE A 555 -23.91 7.86 -8.65
N MET A 556 -23.85 9.17 -8.35
CA MET A 556 -24.17 9.68 -7.02
C MET A 556 -25.68 9.56 -6.70
N THR A 557 -26.57 9.76 -7.68
CA THR A 557 -28.02 9.49 -7.61
C THR A 557 -28.31 8.05 -7.22
N ILE A 558 -27.79 7.08 -7.97
CA ILE A 558 -27.95 5.64 -7.72
C ILE A 558 -27.38 5.23 -6.33
N SER A 559 -26.49 6.05 -5.78
CA SER A 559 -25.89 5.84 -4.46
C SER A 559 -26.62 6.57 -3.31
N ASN A 560 -27.70 7.32 -3.57
CA ASN A 560 -28.39 8.22 -2.64
C ASN A 560 -27.52 9.38 -2.09
N LEU A 561 -26.59 9.90 -2.91
CA LEU A 561 -25.65 10.96 -2.53
C LEU A 561 -25.99 12.35 -3.12
N GLU A 562 -27.15 12.53 -3.79
CA GLU A 562 -27.49 13.78 -4.50
C GLU A 562 -27.61 15.00 -3.59
N ASN A 563 -28.40 14.86 -2.52
CA ASN A 563 -29.10 15.99 -1.92
C ASN A 563 -28.55 16.33 -0.53
N THR A 564 -27.24 16.48 -0.47
CA THR A 564 -26.51 16.98 0.70
C THR A 564 -25.33 17.81 0.23
N ASP A 565 -24.88 18.78 1.05
CA ASP A 565 -23.45 19.01 1.19
C ASP A 565 -22.84 17.62 1.42
N CYS A 566 -22.12 17.04 0.45
CA CYS A 566 -21.99 15.57 0.29
C CYS A 566 -21.20 14.85 1.41
N LEU A 567 -20.95 15.60 2.49
CA LEU A 567 -20.01 15.47 3.58
C LEU A 567 -20.51 16.21 4.83
N VAL A 568 -21.84 16.24 5.06
CA VAL A 568 -22.38 16.53 6.40
C VAL A 568 -21.54 15.70 7.39
N PRO A 569 -20.93 16.32 8.41
CA PRO A 569 -19.83 15.69 9.15
C PRO A 569 -20.32 14.39 9.78
N ILE A 570 -19.74 13.27 9.34
CA ILE A 570 -20.15 11.93 9.79
C ILE A 570 -20.01 11.86 11.31
N GLU A 571 -21.14 11.84 12.00
CA GLU A 571 -21.19 11.56 13.42
C GLU A 571 -20.98 10.05 13.65
N PRO A 572 -20.18 9.66 14.65
CA PRO A 572 -19.54 10.51 15.65
C PRO A 572 -18.20 11.10 15.16
N CYS A 573 -17.82 12.27 15.66
CA CYS A 573 -16.73 13.12 15.12
C CYS A 573 -15.33 12.48 14.98
N TRP A 574 -15.03 11.32 15.60
CA TRP A 574 -13.79 10.56 15.34
C TRP A 574 -13.81 9.83 13.97
N LEU A 575 -15.00 9.71 13.37
CA LEU A 575 -15.25 9.28 11.99
C LEU A 575 -15.28 10.47 11.02
N SER A 576 -15.20 11.71 11.52
CA SER A 576 -14.85 12.85 10.66
C SER A 576 -13.52 12.55 9.99
N LEU A 577 -13.59 12.28 8.69
CA LEU A 577 -12.43 12.19 7.83
C LEU A 577 -11.89 13.62 7.76
N HIS A 578 -10.91 13.98 8.60
CA HIS A 578 -10.42 15.36 8.82
C HIS A 578 -9.71 16.04 7.60
N SER A 579 -10.06 15.65 6.37
CA SER A 579 -10.08 16.48 5.15
C SER A 579 -11.41 17.25 4.99
N TRP A 580 -12.41 16.84 5.78
CA TRP A 580 -13.83 17.18 5.81
C TRP A 580 -14.17 18.66 6.04
N THR A 581 -13.79 19.10 7.24
CA THR A 581 -14.47 20.18 7.99
C THR A 581 -13.64 21.47 8.06
N GLY A 582 -13.66 22.24 6.97
CA GLY A 582 -13.48 23.69 6.98
C GLY A 582 -12.07 24.27 7.23
N LYS A 583 -11.15 23.59 7.94
CA LYS A 583 -9.82 24.12 8.29
C LYS A 583 -8.63 23.41 7.66
N THR A 584 -8.79 22.19 7.18
CA THR A 584 -7.83 21.47 6.34
C THR A 584 -8.40 21.40 4.93
N GLN A 585 -7.73 22.04 3.97
CA GLN A 585 -8.20 22.09 2.59
C GLN A 585 -8.17 20.67 1.98
N SER A 586 -9.21 20.30 1.25
CA SER A 586 -9.35 18.96 0.71
C SER A 586 -8.27 18.69 -0.34
N ILE A 587 -7.65 17.51 -0.28
CA ILE A 587 -6.70 17.06 -1.30
C ILE A 587 -7.50 16.78 -2.58
N ILE A 588 -7.32 17.64 -3.59
CA ILE A 588 -7.93 17.45 -4.90
C ILE A 588 -7.06 16.44 -5.67
N GLU A 589 -7.38 15.15 -5.59
CA GLU A 589 -6.75 14.13 -6.44
C GLU A 589 -7.33 14.25 -7.85
N LEU A 590 -6.64 15.03 -8.68
CA LEU A 590 -6.83 15.09 -10.12
C LEU A 590 -5.99 14.00 -10.77
N SER A 591 -6.60 13.24 -11.67
CA SER A 591 -5.89 12.25 -12.48
C SER A 591 -6.06 12.59 -13.96
N VAL A 592 -4.94 12.67 -14.68
CA VAL A 592 -4.95 12.72 -16.16
C VAL A 592 -5.57 11.42 -16.66
N PRO A 593 -6.59 11.45 -17.55
CA PRO A 593 -7.29 10.26 -17.99
C PRO A 593 -6.49 9.43 -18.99
N ILE A 594 -5.51 10.02 -19.69
CA ILE A 594 -4.61 9.34 -20.63
C ILE A 594 -3.16 9.48 -20.17
N SER A 595 -2.50 8.35 -19.91
CA SER A 595 -1.09 8.30 -19.50
C SER A 595 -0.21 7.87 -20.67
N LEU A 596 0.77 8.69 -21.03
CA LEU A 596 1.89 8.25 -21.87
C LEU A 596 2.74 7.23 -21.11
N ASN A 597 3.23 6.21 -21.83
CA ASN A 597 4.12 5.18 -21.30
C ASN A 597 5.43 5.20 -22.07
N ILE A 598 6.55 5.36 -21.37
CA ILE A 598 7.87 5.22 -21.99
C ILE A 598 8.19 3.72 -22.05
N ILE A 599 7.80 3.08 -23.17
CA ILE A 599 8.35 1.78 -23.55
C ILE A 599 9.85 1.96 -23.79
N THR A 600 10.66 1.36 -22.93
CA THR A 600 12.12 1.51 -22.93
C THR A 600 12.84 0.35 -23.62
N SER A 601 12.24 -0.84 -23.62
CA SER A 601 12.69 -1.99 -24.42
C SER A 601 11.57 -3.01 -24.62
N ARG A 602 11.65 -3.77 -25.73
CA ARG A 602 10.85 -4.97 -26.00
C ARG A 602 11.72 -6.06 -26.61
N SER A 603 11.43 -7.32 -26.30
CA SER A 603 12.11 -8.47 -26.93
C SER A 603 11.24 -9.72 -26.83
N PHE A 604 11.12 -10.46 -27.92
CA PHE A 604 10.51 -11.78 -27.95
C PHE A 604 11.51 -12.85 -27.47
N ILE A 605 11.00 -13.89 -26.80
CA ILE A 605 11.78 -15.01 -26.29
C ILE A 605 10.96 -16.29 -26.50
N ARG A 606 11.55 -17.31 -27.14
CA ARG A 606 10.95 -18.65 -27.22
C ARG A 606 11.42 -19.52 -26.05
N TYR A 607 10.55 -20.40 -25.55
CA TYR A 607 10.86 -21.28 -24.41
C TYR A 607 9.96 -22.51 -24.36
N ASP A 608 10.42 -23.56 -23.68
CA ASP A 608 9.66 -24.80 -23.48
C ASP A 608 9.13 -24.92 -22.05
N ASP A 609 10.00 -24.96 -21.04
CA ASP A 609 9.58 -25.08 -19.63
C ASP A 609 8.89 -23.81 -19.10
N PRO A 610 7.60 -23.86 -18.70
CA PRO A 610 6.89 -22.71 -18.10
C PRO A 610 7.48 -22.24 -16.75
N ASN A 611 8.29 -23.07 -16.09
CA ASN A 611 8.95 -22.75 -14.83
C ASN A 611 10.31 -22.06 -15.02
N LYS A 612 10.87 -22.03 -16.24
CA LYS A 612 12.15 -21.40 -16.55
C LYS A 612 12.07 -19.89 -16.31
N LYS A 613 13.06 -19.31 -15.61
CA LYS A 613 13.14 -17.85 -15.39
C LYS A 613 13.47 -17.17 -16.73
N LEU A 614 12.68 -16.17 -17.14
CA LEU A 614 12.85 -15.50 -18.46
C LEU A 614 13.33 -14.03 -18.37
N CYS A 615 13.41 -13.50 -17.15
CA CYS A 615 13.97 -12.18 -16.86
C CYS A 615 14.95 -12.27 -15.70
N ARG A 616 16.11 -11.62 -15.83
CA ARG A 616 17.11 -11.49 -14.76
C ARG A 616 16.58 -10.53 -13.70
N THR A 617 16.82 -10.84 -12.43
CA THR A 617 16.63 -9.91 -11.32
C THR A 617 17.96 -9.31 -10.90
N ASP A 618 17.96 -8.19 -10.18
CA ASP A 618 19.16 -7.55 -9.63
C ASP A 618 20.04 -8.56 -8.86
N ALA A 619 19.40 -9.45 -8.09
CA ALA A 619 20.07 -10.52 -7.36
C ALA A 619 20.68 -11.64 -8.24
N ASP A 620 20.35 -11.71 -9.53
CA ASP A 620 21.04 -12.57 -10.51
C ASP A 620 22.20 -11.82 -11.17
N ILE A 621 21.98 -10.54 -11.50
CA ILE A 621 22.97 -9.64 -12.10
C ILE A 621 24.20 -9.53 -11.17
N LEU A 622 23.98 -9.39 -9.86
CA LEU A 622 25.03 -9.38 -8.84
C LEU A 622 25.83 -10.69 -8.71
N LYS A 623 25.32 -11.82 -9.24
CA LYS A 623 26.06 -13.09 -9.34
C LYS A 623 26.71 -13.30 -10.70
N GLY A 624 26.47 -12.42 -11.68
CA GLY A 624 26.92 -12.58 -13.06
C GLY A 624 26.10 -13.57 -13.89
N GLU A 625 24.84 -13.86 -13.56
CA GLU A 625 24.01 -14.76 -14.37
C GLU A 625 23.71 -14.15 -15.76
N ALA A 626 23.90 -14.97 -16.80
CA ALA A 626 23.72 -14.56 -18.20
C ALA A 626 22.24 -14.32 -18.56
N GLU A 627 22.00 -13.52 -19.59
CA GLU A 627 20.63 -13.27 -20.07
C GLU A 627 20.11 -14.39 -20.96
N LEU A 628 18.93 -14.88 -20.64
CA LEU A 628 18.20 -15.78 -21.52
C LEU A 628 17.56 -15.00 -22.68
N ASN A 629 18.14 -15.22 -23.86
CA ASN A 629 17.65 -14.78 -25.15
C ASN A 629 17.65 -16.03 -26.05
N SER A 630 16.47 -16.61 -26.33
CA SER A 630 16.31 -17.85 -27.11
C SER A 630 15.36 -17.61 -28.27
N SER A 631 15.75 -18.06 -29.46
CA SER A 631 14.96 -18.07 -30.69
C SER A 631 14.19 -19.37 -30.90
N GLU A 632 14.45 -20.41 -30.10
CA GLU A 632 13.84 -21.74 -30.19
C GLU A 632 13.02 -22.06 -28.94
N GLY A 633 11.93 -22.82 -29.14
CA GLY A 633 11.04 -23.34 -28.10
C GLY A 633 9.55 -23.29 -28.47
N GLN A 634 8.75 -24.15 -27.86
CA GLN A 634 7.30 -24.31 -28.14
C GLN A 634 6.53 -23.00 -27.91
N TYR A 635 6.69 -22.38 -26.74
CA TYR A 635 5.95 -21.19 -26.33
C TYR A 635 6.67 -19.89 -26.71
N LEU A 636 5.89 -18.84 -26.95
CA LEU A 636 6.37 -17.46 -27.10
C LEU A 636 6.17 -16.67 -25.80
N ALA A 637 7.16 -15.86 -25.43
CA ALA A 637 7.05 -14.83 -24.40
C ALA A 637 7.43 -13.45 -24.97
N LEU A 638 6.75 -12.41 -24.47
CA LEU A 638 7.06 -11.01 -24.73
C LEU A 638 7.61 -10.38 -23.46
N ARG A 639 8.90 -10.03 -23.48
CA ARG A 639 9.56 -9.26 -22.41
C ARG A 639 9.51 -7.78 -22.75
N LEU A 640 8.95 -6.99 -21.84
CA LEU A 640 8.74 -5.54 -21.95
C LEU A 640 9.44 -4.82 -20.79
N SER A 641 9.93 -3.60 -21.04
CA SER A 641 10.25 -2.65 -19.97
C SER A 641 9.54 -1.32 -20.16
N LEU A 642 8.84 -0.88 -19.13
CA LEU A 642 7.91 0.26 -19.13
C LEU A 642 8.27 1.21 -18.00
N SER A 643 8.37 2.51 -18.24
CA SER A 643 8.43 3.52 -17.17
C SER A 643 7.05 4.17 -17.01
N LEU A 644 6.54 4.18 -15.78
CA LEU A 644 5.28 4.80 -15.40
C LEU A 644 5.48 5.75 -14.22
N SER A 645 4.72 6.84 -14.18
CA SER A 645 4.70 7.82 -13.09
C SER A 645 4.01 7.28 -11.82
N THR A 646 3.92 8.10 -10.78
CA THR A 646 3.08 7.83 -9.60
C THR A 646 1.61 7.59 -9.95
N SER A 647 0.91 6.81 -9.13
CA SER A 647 -0.52 6.45 -9.27
C SER A 647 -0.96 5.71 -10.55
N GLN A 648 -0.06 5.48 -11.51
CA GLN A 648 -0.35 4.71 -12.74
C GLN A 648 -0.28 3.19 -12.51
N TYR A 649 -1.17 2.44 -13.18
CA TYR A 649 -1.25 0.97 -13.06
C TYR A 649 -0.70 0.27 -14.29
N ALA A 650 0.41 -0.48 -14.14
CA ALA A 650 1.02 -1.24 -15.23
C ALA A 650 0.07 -2.28 -15.88
N THR A 651 -0.89 -2.82 -15.12
CA THR A 651 -1.93 -3.70 -15.68
C THR A 651 -2.81 -2.99 -16.70
N MET A 652 -3.06 -1.69 -16.58
CA MET A 652 -3.91 -0.96 -17.55
C MET A 652 -3.15 -0.65 -18.85
N ALA A 653 -1.84 -0.44 -18.78
CA ALA A 653 -0.99 -0.39 -19.98
C ALA A 653 -0.93 -1.75 -20.71
N LEU A 654 -0.88 -2.86 -19.97
CA LEU A 654 -0.97 -4.21 -20.54
C LEU A 654 -2.35 -4.49 -21.14
N ARG A 655 -3.43 -4.06 -20.46
CA ARG A 655 -4.80 -4.13 -20.96
C ARG A 655 -4.93 -3.48 -22.33
N GLU A 656 -4.39 -2.26 -22.50
CA GLU A 656 -4.48 -1.51 -23.77
C GLU A 656 -3.81 -2.23 -24.95
N ILE A 657 -2.73 -3.00 -24.74
CA ILE A 657 -2.06 -3.75 -25.82
C ILE A 657 -2.61 -5.16 -26.04
N MET A 658 -3.09 -5.82 -24.98
CA MET A 658 -3.62 -7.20 -25.04
C MET A 658 -5.10 -7.26 -25.43
N LYS A 659 -5.89 -6.19 -25.15
CA LYS A 659 -7.35 -6.15 -25.29
C LYS A 659 -8.11 -7.21 -24.47
N GLN A 660 -7.51 -7.66 -23.37
CA GLN A 660 -8.05 -8.70 -22.49
C GLN A 660 -8.11 -8.23 -21.04
N GLN A 661 -8.99 -8.84 -20.26
CA GLN A 661 -9.12 -8.55 -18.83
C GLN A 661 -7.83 -8.89 -18.08
N THR A 662 -7.39 -7.99 -17.20
CA THR A 662 -6.13 -8.12 -16.45
C THR A 662 -6.31 -8.60 -15.02
N SER A 663 -7.50 -9.15 -14.71
CA SER A 663 -7.82 -9.64 -13.37
C SER A 663 -6.99 -10.88 -13.02
N ALA A 664 -6.63 -11.00 -11.74
CA ALA A 664 -5.87 -12.16 -11.25
C ALA A 664 -6.63 -13.49 -11.41
N GLY A 665 -7.97 -13.45 -11.45
CA GLY A 665 -8.81 -14.60 -11.75
C GLY A 665 -8.74 -15.03 -13.21
N TYR A 666 -8.74 -14.08 -14.15
CA TYR A 666 -8.68 -14.36 -15.59
C TYR A 666 -7.37 -15.06 -15.99
N HIS A 667 -6.20 -14.52 -15.60
CA HIS A 667 -4.92 -15.18 -15.89
C HIS A 667 -4.72 -16.50 -15.11
N ALA A 668 -5.37 -16.67 -13.94
CA ALA A 668 -5.42 -17.96 -13.27
C ALA A 668 -6.31 -18.97 -14.02
N GLY A 669 -7.28 -18.50 -14.80
CA GLY A 669 -8.02 -19.28 -15.80
C GLY A 669 -7.11 -19.72 -16.96
N LEU A 670 -6.48 -18.76 -17.65
CA LEU A 670 -5.56 -19.05 -18.78
C LEU A 670 -4.47 -20.07 -18.39
N LYS A 671 -3.84 -19.91 -17.22
CA LYS A 671 -2.86 -20.87 -16.72
C LYS A 671 -3.42 -22.28 -16.54
N ARG A 672 -4.70 -22.44 -16.16
CA ARG A 672 -5.35 -23.76 -16.05
C ARG A 672 -5.68 -24.36 -17.41
N THR A 673 -5.87 -23.55 -18.46
CA THR A 673 -6.07 -24.04 -19.83
C THR A 673 -4.77 -24.64 -20.35
N ARG A 674 -3.68 -23.84 -20.44
CA ARG A 674 -2.36 -24.34 -20.88
C ARG A 674 -1.91 -25.60 -20.13
N ASN A 675 -2.05 -25.61 -18.80
CA ASN A 675 -1.67 -26.77 -17.97
C ASN A 675 -2.61 -27.99 -18.10
N LYS A 676 -3.78 -27.87 -18.73
CA LYS A 676 -4.59 -29.01 -19.19
C LYS A 676 -4.13 -29.49 -20.56
N ASP A 677 -3.92 -28.57 -21.48
CA ASP A 677 -3.51 -28.87 -22.85
C ASP A 677 -2.18 -29.67 -22.85
N GLU A 678 -1.19 -29.21 -22.08
CA GLU A 678 0.04 -29.97 -21.77
C GLU A 678 -0.25 -31.39 -21.25
N SER A 679 -1.28 -31.54 -20.42
CA SER A 679 -1.62 -32.82 -19.79
C SER A 679 -2.36 -33.77 -20.72
N ASP A 680 -3.02 -33.26 -21.77
CA ASP A 680 -3.78 -34.04 -22.75
C ASP A 680 -2.95 -34.30 -24.03
N GLU A 681 -1.92 -33.49 -24.33
CA GLU A 681 -0.86 -33.84 -25.30
C GLU A 681 0.08 -34.96 -24.79
N LEU A 682 0.11 -35.21 -23.46
CA LEU A 682 0.93 -36.25 -22.81
C LEU A 682 0.21 -37.60 -22.62
N LYS A 683 -0.94 -37.83 -23.27
CA LYS A 683 -1.76 -39.07 -23.15
C LYS A 683 -1.89 -39.83 -24.46
#